data_AF-A0A838IKX8-F1
#
_entry.id   AF-A0A838IKX8-F1
#
_cell.length_a   1.000
_cell.length_b   1.000
_cell.length_c   1.000
_cell.angle_alpha   90.00
_cell.angle_beta   90.00
_cell.angle_gamma   90.00
#
_symmetry.space_group_name_H-M   'P 1'
#
loop_
_entity.id
_entity.type
_entity.pdbx_description
1 polymer ?
#
loop_
_entity_poly.entity_id
_entity_poly.type
_entity_poly.pdbx_seq_one_letter_code
_entity_poly.pdbx_strand_id
1 'polypeptide(L)'
;MTSIDEVIARSRQAGGFSEHRRFTLAKSQAIQKMRQFALADPHFYILELIQSAVANGASFIDIKLENAQVVLSYTGGGYAEAELSQIFDFLFASRDNVAQGDLRLLALGVNALMLLEPREIVIESGDGTVKGTTRLVIRGREDVVEVGKSEQPLRGTFIRATDLKRSKITGRSALAPHELGPRECTAIEDRCITAPVPIIVNNRPLFGYSSERSPASLFGFSRTIRFDEGDLYGTIGIAARPTGAVFRLVTHGAWIQSTAHSFAPDLQIGGVVAFDRLRKTADHAGIVQDGVYEQMWLRLLPYVQQLRAGNQGLVNYQLAQLDGEHLAPAAAIALMRESGGAVLVAPSHASVGTRAEHSRRLGQALELPVFIVAADQQVSMRAIAGEGARIVIPDFDNPDELRFYAQPVCSPPPRPWLQEPSVLAPMPISQVIAWIGAEERVAKYLGSNPLQAFAQSVGAERTIAATLYSQAQPGHGEPTLRVEVRLCGRLLREAHIETVYPGHVLVLEMPEVRPALLIEPMTPGTLPAVDLVVSAVARHLTGELERSARRALGGMAHQEVAPGGGAASMIVSTIARAAIKRLRKGPGGQARVAFSVLDPDIDAAILQIPVLETLTGETLSIDAVASMMERQGGLLYGVVPEVAPDLEGLDQANILALGLHTERMLTALAGEASYVRVDSRDQLASYHGALCRDVAVGLKTYTSFPLLVEGADPTRWDAAEQRACAHALVTQLKGLVEARDNEVTQEFRRQALRHLQWFVVHREDYALAIEDFGLNDYPMFLTAQGRGASYRQIREVFAGAGRLRMLDGMASDVAAHFDADVAQAHTVQPWAGGIDLAMNPYVFWLLSKAGPISGLADFDFFERAPSDVNFPTPPEFIERIVVENAMFQAVLGVPLASDSDGAVLVVAADLNSVYTVEQIRRAYGVAGLVRLRAGEARSESVVSALAVAASELLERIATRIARGLLDRNDEAFEPAVLCLLGFAGQHLKFNTRPDGVIVAEVWNTVAQTIFDLPIFVGSGGNPISTQRLIREFQVAAYSQQACDWEQLEWATDVLDETIPAYCRSWILAHLHPQRIHRPAASQAAIELAQPQAVQLGPQTPQDVLAQSIGHWIERLRPDSGGVDFGQNLSVRIEENNYPPDHRAPGRPSALMIMHVNSGYYNDFVAVHPGDATLQTYHQVGINPAHWMTRWALDAGPSDPKPLAWLLLAVYAQLNDLLVAVTNAHELTFQQRIYEALAAGSLHWIEQPSPVPVHAEHQH
;
A
#
# COMPACT_ATOMS: atom_id res chain seq x y z
N MET A 1 -51.25 18.81 44.67
CA MET A 1 -51.46 17.70 43.72
C MET A 1 -52.34 18.25 42.60
N THR A 2 -51.74 18.69 41.50
CA THR A 2 -52.46 18.98 40.25
C THR A 2 -52.91 17.64 39.66
N SER A 3 -54.18 17.56 39.26
CA SER A 3 -54.82 16.31 38.88
C SER A 3 -54.20 15.77 37.58
N ILE A 4 -53.96 14.46 37.49
CA ILE A 4 -53.47 13.75 36.29
C ILE A 4 -54.37 14.04 35.06
N ASP A 5 -55.65 14.34 35.28
CA ASP A 5 -56.58 14.75 34.23
C ASP A 5 -56.22 16.12 33.62
N GLU A 6 -55.57 17.01 34.39
CA GLU A 6 -55.08 18.30 33.89
C GLU A 6 -53.92 18.12 32.90
N VAL A 7 -53.04 17.14 33.13
CA VAL A 7 -51.93 16.80 32.22
C VAL A 7 -52.44 16.17 30.92
N ILE A 8 -53.46 15.31 31.00
CA ILE A 8 -54.09 14.69 29.82
C ILE A 8 -54.85 15.74 28.99
N ALA A 9 -55.62 16.62 29.65
CA ALA A 9 -56.33 17.73 29.01
C ALA A 9 -55.38 18.73 28.32
N ARG A 10 -54.23 19.02 28.96
CA ARG A 10 -53.16 19.87 28.44
C ARG A 10 -52.58 19.37 27.11
N SER A 11 -52.51 18.05 26.90
CA SER A 11 -51.98 17.47 25.66
C SER A 11 -52.85 17.74 24.40
N ARG A 12 -54.06 18.29 24.56
CA ARG A 12 -55.00 18.62 23.47
C ARG A 12 -54.94 20.10 23.05
N GLN A 13 -54.18 20.95 23.73
CA GLN A 13 -54.06 22.38 23.41
C GLN A 13 -52.96 22.66 22.36
N ALA A 14 -53.22 23.59 21.45
CA ALA A 14 -52.29 24.02 20.40
C ALA A 14 -51.37 25.13 20.93
N GLY A 15 -50.05 24.91 20.94
CA GLY A 15 -49.05 25.93 21.31
C GLY A 15 -48.54 26.72 20.11
N GLY A 16 -48.05 27.93 20.34
CA GLY A 16 -47.43 28.78 19.30
C GLY A 16 -45.96 28.40 19.05
N PHE A 17 -45.61 28.19 17.76
CA PHE A 17 -44.25 27.84 17.32
C PHE A 17 -43.53 29.07 16.74
N SER A 18 -42.22 29.21 17.02
CA SER A 18 -41.42 30.35 16.55
C SER A 18 -40.32 29.99 15.54
N GLU A 19 -39.97 28.71 15.37
CA GLU A 19 -38.84 28.33 14.48
C GLU A 19 -39.01 26.93 13.83
N HIS A 20 -38.65 26.81 12.55
CA HIS A 20 -38.62 25.55 11.79
C HIS A 20 -37.19 25.27 11.28
N ARG A 21 -36.65 24.06 11.49
CA ARG A 21 -35.30 23.69 11.01
C ARG A 21 -35.30 22.35 10.26
N ARG A 22 -34.42 22.24 9.26
CA ARG A 22 -34.21 21.05 8.40
C ARG A 22 -32.72 20.66 8.40
N PHE A 23 -32.43 19.35 8.42
CA PHE A 23 -31.06 18.83 8.47
C PHE A 23 -30.33 18.85 7.11
N THR A 24 -28.99 18.90 7.14
CA THR A 24 -28.10 18.69 5.99
C THR A 24 -27.94 17.20 5.66
N LEU A 25 -27.75 16.86 4.37
CA LEU A 25 -27.81 15.48 3.84
C LEU A 25 -26.88 14.47 4.53
N ALA A 26 -25.66 14.89 4.91
CA ALA A 26 -24.69 14.02 5.58
C ALA A 26 -25.09 13.69 7.04
N LYS A 27 -25.64 14.67 7.76
CA LYS A 27 -26.10 14.52 9.15
C LYS A 27 -27.34 13.65 9.24
N SER A 28 -28.27 13.77 8.28
CA SER A 28 -29.45 12.91 8.20
C SER A 28 -29.09 11.43 8.00
N GLN A 29 -28.10 11.13 7.15
CA GLN A 29 -27.67 9.74 6.93
C GLN A 29 -27.01 9.13 8.18
N ALA A 30 -26.20 9.91 8.92
CA ALA A 30 -25.57 9.47 10.16
C ALA A 30 -26.62 9.17 11.25
N ILE A 31 -27.60 10.07 11.44
CA ILE A 31 -28.71 9.86 12.39
C ILE A 31 -29.55 8.64 12.00
N GLN A 32 -29.81 8.44 10.70
CA GLN A 32 -30.57 7.28 10.21
C GLN A 32 -29.84 5.96 10.44
N LYS A 33 -28.51 5.91 10.25
CA LYS A 33 -27.69 4.74 10.59
C LYS A 33 -27.70 4.48 12.10
N MET A 34 -27.50 5.51 12.91
CA MET A 34 -27.60 5.38 14.37
C MET A 34 -29.00 4.88 14.78
N ARG A 35 -30.07 5.38 14.15
CA ARG A 35 -31.45 4.93 14.40
C ARG A 35 -31.62 3.42 14.17
N GLN A 36 -30.96 2.83 13.17
CA GLN A 36 -31.08 1.40 12.84
C GLN A 36 -30.26 0.48 13.76
N PHE A 37 -29.17 0.97 14.38
CA PHE A 37 -28.22 0.17 15.14
C PHE A 37 -27.96 0.67 16.58
N ALA A 38 -28.77 1.62 17.08
CA ALA A 38 -28.53 2.30 18.36
C ALA A 38 -28.65 1.40 19.59
N LEU A 39 -29.53 0.39 19.56
CA LEU A 39 -29.88 -0.42 20.72
C LEU A 39 -29.97 -1.90 20.34
N ALA A 40 -29.50 -2.78 21.23
CA ALA A 40 -29.57 -4.23 21.04
C ALA A 40 -31.00 -4.78 20.93
N ASP A 41 -31.95 -4.20 21.68
CA ASP A 41 -33.39 -4.43 21.48
C ASP A 41 -34.08 -3.07 21.22
N PRO A 42 -34.85 -2.92 20.13
CA PRO A 42 -35.53 -1.65 19.83
C PRO A 42 -36.49 -1.16 20.92
N HIS A 43 -37.06 -2.05 21.76
CA HIS A 43 -37.92 -1.66 22.88
C HIS A 43 -37.14 -1.01 24.03
N PHE A 44 -35.81 -1.12 24.08
CA PHE A 44 -34.99 -0.47 25.10
C PHE A 44 -34.92 1.06 24.97
N TYR A 45 -35.56 1.67 23.96
CA TYR A 45 -35.75 3.12 23.92
C TYR A 45 -36.35 3.64 25.24
N ILE A 46 -37.26 2.87 25.85
CA ILE A 46 -37.91 3.22 27.11
C ILE A 46 -36.93 3.27 28.28
N LEU A 47 -35.90 2.40 28.27
CA LEU A 47 -34.86 2.38 29.30
C LEU A 47 -33.96 3.61 29.18
N GLU A 48 -33.65 4.07 27.98
CA GLU A 48 -32.87 5.29 27.77
C GLU A 48 -33.67 6.55 28.20
N LEU A 49 -34.99 6.57 27.96
CA LEU A 49 -35.86 7.63 28.47
C LEU A 49 -35.97 7.64 30.00
N ILE A 50 -36.03 6.47 30.63
CA ILE A 50 -36.03 6.35 32.10
C ILE A 50 -34.68 6.80 32.67
N GLN A 51 -33.56 6.33 32.11
CA GLN A 51 -32.22 6.75 32.53
C GLN A 51 -32.03 8.26 32.37
N SER A 52 -32.52 8.84 31.27
CA SER A 52 -32.54 10.29 31.05
C SER A 52 -33.33 11.02 32.14
N ALA A 53 -34.53 10.52 32.49
CA ALA A 53 -35.33 11.10 33.57
C ALA A 53 -34.62 11.06 34.93
N VAL A 54 -33.99 9.93 35.26
CA VAL A 54 -33.22 9.78 36.51
C VAL A 54 -32.01 10.71 36.52
N ALA A 55 -31.24 10.78 35.42
CA ALA A 55 -30.10 11.66 35.28
C ALA A 55 -30.49 13.15 35.34
N ASN A 56 -31.67 13.51 34.82
CA ASN A 56 -32.22 14.86 34.89
C ASN A 56 -32.82 15.19 36.28
N GLY A 57 -32.80 14.26 37.25
CA GLY A 57 -33.23 14.51 38.62
C GLY A 57 -34.73 14.31 38.86
N ALA A 58 -35.35 13.37 38.16
CA ALA A 58 -36.73 12.97 38.43
C ALA A 58 -36.95 12.58 39.91
N SER A 59 -38.11 12.92 40.45
CA SER A 59 -38.56 12.49 41.78
C SER A 59 -39.51 11.28 41.72
N PHE A 60 -40.23 11.12 40.60
CA PHE A 60 -40.99 9.93 40.22
C PHE A 60 -41.20 9.95 38.71
N ILE A 61 -41.47 8.79 38.10
CA ILE A 61 -41.73 8.64 36.67
C ILE A 61 -43.09 7.95 36.49
N ASP A 62 -44.00 8.55 35.71
CA ASP A 62 -45.27 7.97 35.28
C ASP A 62 -45.21 7.64 33.78
N ILE A 63 -45.51 6.38 33.45
CA ILE A 63 -45.46 5.85 32.09
C ILE A 63 -46.80 5.21 31.75
N LYS A 64 -47.42 5.68 30.65
CA LYS A 64 -48.61 5.06 30.06
C LYS A 64 -48.24 4.47 28.72
N LEU A 65 -48.36 3.14 28.62
CA LEU A 65 -48.05 2.34 27.46
C LEU A 65 -49.35 1.73 26.92
N GLU A 66 -49.80 2.24 25.77
CA GLU A 66 -50.95 1.73 25.02
C GLU A 66 -50.49 1.20 23.65
N ASN A 67 -51.33 0.44 22.95
CA ASN A 67 -50.94 -0.22 21.68
C ASN A 67 -50.39 0.71 20.60
N ALA A 68 -50.87 1.96 20.51
CA ALA A 68 -50.44 2.94 19.51
C ALA A 68 -49.86 4.22 20.12
N GLN A 69 -49.66 4.28 21.44
CA GLN A 69 -49.19 5.49 22.13
C GLN A 69 -48.20 5.14 23.25
N VAL A 70 -47.27 6.04 23.51
CA VAL A 70 -46.51 6.07 24.76
C VAL A 70 -46.56 7.48 25.34
N VAL A 71 -46.76 7.55 26.65
CA VAL A 71 -46.64 8.78 27.43
C VAL A 71 -45.67 8.50 28.56
N LEU A 72 -44.63 9.32 28.69
CA LEU A 72 -43.73 9.32 29.83
C LEU A 72 -43.72 10.73 30.42
N SER A 73 -43.91 10.83 31.73
CA SER A 73 -43.85 12.11 32.43
C SER A 73 -43.16 11.96 33.76
N TYR A 74 -42.42 12.98 34.18
CA TYR A 74 -41.78 13.01 35.49
C TYR A 74 -41.72 14.43 36.03
N THR A 75 -41.65 14.56 37.35
CA THR A 75 -41.40 15.83 38.04
C THR A 75 -39.97 15.89 38.53
N GLY A 76 -39.35 17.06 38.45
CA GLY A 76 -37.93 17.26 38.76
C GLY A 76 -37.13 17.53 37.50
N GLY A 77 -36.02 18.26 37.63
CA GLY A 77 -35.22 18.68 36.49
C GLY A 77 -35.91 19.68 35.55
N GLY A 78 -35.49 19.65 34.29
CA GLY A 78 -35.94 20.51 33.20
C GLY A 78 -34.84 20.69 32.14
N TYR A 79 -35.26 20.81 30.87
CA TYR A 79 -34.37 21.11 29.74
C TYR A 79 -34.65 22.51 29.20
N ALA A 80 -33.59 23.24 28.89
CA ALA A 80 -33.68 24.58 28.31
C ALA A 80 -34.09 24.53 26.83
N GLU A 81 -34.61 25.66 26.34
CA GLU A 81 -35.04 25.81 24.94
C GLU A 81 -33.90 25.49 23.95
N ALA A 82 -32.70 25.99 24.23
CA ALA A 82 -31.52 25.76 23.41
C ALA A 82 -31.15 24.27 23.32
N GLU A 83 -31.28 23.53 24.44
CA GLU A 83 -30.93 22.12 24.53
C GLU A 83 -31.91 21.26 23.74
N LEU A 84 -33.22 21.49 23.90
CA LEU A 84 -34.25 20.77 23.14
C LEU A 84 -34.22 21.11 21.65
N SER A 85 -33.88 22.35 21.29
CA SER A 85 -33.75 22.75 19.88
C SER A 85 -32.64 22.00 19.11
N GLN A 86 -31.67 21.45 19.85
CA GLN A 86 -30.51 20.74 19.32
C GLN A 86 -30.47 19.28 19.79
N ILE A 87 -31.61 18.71 20.18
CA ILE A 87 -31.69 17.39 20.82
C ILE A 87 -30.87 16.29 20.10
N PHE A 88 -30.90 16.21 18.76
CA PHE A 88 -30.17 15.18 18.01
C PHE A 88 -28.67 15.45 17.87
N ASP A 89 -28.20 16.66 18.16
CA ASP A 89 -26.77 16.99 18.11
C ASP A 89 -26.04 16.32 19.29
N PHE A 90 -26.76 16.11 20.40
CA PHE A 90 -26.26 15.38 21.55
C PHE A 90 -26.05 13.89 21.29
N LEU A 91 -26.52 13.32 20.16
CA LEU A 91 -26.11 11.97 19.72
C LEU A 91 -24.61 11.90 19.40
N PHE A 92 -23.99 13.03 19.06
CA PHE A 92 -22.57 13.15 18.71
C PHE A 92 -21.73 13.80 19.82
N ALA A 93 -22.35 14.16 20.96
CA ALA A 93 -21.63 14.73 22.09
C ALA A 93 -20.65 13.72 22.67
N SER A 94 -19.45 14.19 23.07
CA SER A 94 -18.41 13.34 23.65
C SER A 94 -18.95 12.54 24.82
N ARG A 95 -18.52 11.27 24.92
CA ARG A 95 -18.99 10.39 25.98
C ARG A 95 -18.56 10.82 27.38
N ASP A 96 -17.59 11.73 27.46
CA ASP A 96 -16.88 12.16 28.66
C ASP A 96 -17.50 13.39 29.34
N ASN A 97 -18.43 14.06 28.66
CA ASN A 97 -19.12 15.21 29.23
C ASN A 97 -20.33 14.77 30.08
N VAL A 98 -20.07 14.48 31.35
CA VAL A 98 -21.10 14.04 32.32
C VAL A 98 -22.25 15.05 32.44
N ALA A 99 -21.97 16.35 32.28
CA ALA A 99 -22.97 17.42 32.39
C ALA A 99 -24.03 17.39 31.28
N GLN A 100 -23.81 16.63 30.20
CA GLN A 100 -24.76 16.48 29.08
C GLN A 100 -25.28 15.04 28.97
N GLY A 101 -25.04 14.21 29.99
CA GLY A 101 -25.38 12.78 29.98
C GLY A 101 -26.88 12.52 29.84
N ASP A 102 -27.71 13.30 30.54
CA ASP A 102 -29.16 13.24 30.53
C ASP A 102 -29.77 13.59 29.16
N LEU A 103 -29.27 14.63 28.50
CA LEU A 103 -29.63 15.05 27.15
C LEU A 103 -29.23 14.01 26.09
N ARG A 104 -28.04 13.42 26.21
CA ARG A 104 -27.59 12.35 25.31
C ARG A 104 -28.50 11.12 25.42
N LEU A 105 -28.87 10.74 26.64
CA LEU A 105 -29.80 9.62 26.89
C LEU A 105 -31.19 9.94 26.33
N LEU A 106 -31.68 11.18 26.49
CA LEU A 106 -32.94 11.64 25.90
C LEU A 106 -32.89 11.54 24.37
N ALA A 107 -31.84 12.08 23.75
CA ALA A 107 -31.65 12.07 22.31
C ALA A 107 -31.62 10.65 21.74
N LEU A 108 -30.94 9.74 22.42
CA LEU A 108 -30.88 8.34 22.02
C LEU A 108 -32.23 7.63 22.15
N GLY A 109 -32.92 7.82 23.28
CA GLY A 109 -34.25 7.25 23.51
C GLY A 109 -35.28 7.76 22.49
N VAL A 110 -35.25 9.06 22.18
CA VAL A 110 -36.12 9.67 21.16
C VAL A 110 -35.75 9.19 19.76
N ASN A 111 -34.46 9.10 19.42
CA ASN A 111 -34.03 8.61 18.11
C ASN A 111 -34.40 7.13 17.90
N ALA A 112 -34.25 6.29 18.93
CA ALA A 112 -34.66 4.89 18.88
C ALA A 112 -36.20 4.75 18.77
N LEU A 113 -36.97 5.58 19.49
CA LEU A 113 -38.43 5.62 19.41
C LEU A 113 -38.93 5.94 17.99
N MET A 114 -38.16 6.68 17.18
CA MET A 114 -38.51 6.97 15.79
C MET A 114 -38.52 5.72 14.88
N LEU A 115 -37.88 4.60 15.26
CA LEU A 115 -38.03 3.31 14.55
C LEU A 115 -39.47 2.81 14.50
N LEU A 116 -40.29 3.22 15.47
CA LEU A 116 -41.72 2.90 15.54
C LEU A 116 -42.58 3.77 14.61
N GLU A 117 -41.97 4.67 13.83
CA GLU A 117 -42.63 5.61 12.93
C GLU A 117 -43.82 6.35 13.56
N PRO A 118 -43.65 7.00 14.73
CA PRO A 118 -44.71 7.79 15.31
C PRO A 118 -45.17 8.88 14.34
N ARG A 119 -46.46 9.20 14.37
CA ARG A 119 -46.97 10.37 13.64
C ARG A 119 -46.36 11.67 14.19
N GLU A 120 -46.34 11.77 15.51
CA GLU A 120 -45.74 12.90 16.24
C GLU A 120 -45.11 12.43 17.55
N ILE A 121 -44.03 13.10 17.95
CA ILE A 121 -43.47 13.08 19.30
C ILE A 121 -43.53 14.50 19.85
N VAL A 122 -44.16 14.68 21.00
CA VAL A 122 -44.23 15.95 21.72
C VAL A 122 -43.40 15.84 22.98
N ILE A 123 -42.45 16.76 23.18
CA ILE A 123 -41.66 16.89 24.40
C ILE A 123 -41.93 18.27 24.99
N GLU A 124 -42.49 18.33 26.20
CA GLU A 124 -42.54 19.57 26.99
C GLU A 124 -41.62 19.43 28.19
N SER A 125 -40.79 20.43 28.47
CA SER A 125 -39.91 20.43 29.64
C SER A 125 -39.79 21.84 30.22
N GLY A 126 -39.74 21.95 31.56
CA GLY A 126 -39.59 23.25 32.21
C GLY A 126 -39.32 23.20 33.71
N ASP A 127 -38.98 24.38 34.25
CA ASP A 127 -38.60 24.61 35.65
C ASP A 127 -39.78 24.93 36.60
N GLY A 128 -41.01 24.93 36.08
CA GLY A 128 -42.21 25.33 36.79
C GLY A 128 -42.68 26.76 36.50
N THR A 129 -42.02 27.48 35.58
CA THR A 129 -42.46 28.80 35.11
C THR A 129 -42.88 28.76 33.64
N VAL A 130 -43.80 29.64 33.22
CA VAL A 130 -44.22 29.75 31.80
C VAL A 130 -43.02 30.11 30.91
N LYS A 131 -42.16 31.01 31.39
CA LYS A 131 -40.97 31.45 30.66
C LYS A 131 -39.93 30.34 30.50
N GLY A 132 -39.81 29.45 31.49
CA GLY A 132 -38.88 28.32 31.50
C GLY A 132 -39.45 27.04 30.89
N THR A 133 -40.69 27.03 30.38
CA THR A 133 -41.30 25.83 29.78
C THR A 133 -41.22 25.85 28.26
N THR A 134 -40.48 24.90 27.71
CA THR A 134 -40.28 24.71 26.26
C THR A 134 -41.13 23.55 25.76
N ARG A 135 -41.68 23.68 24.54
CA ARG A 135 -42.33 22.60 23.80
C ARG A 135 -41.57 22.31 22.51
N LEU A 136 -41.28 21.04 22.29
CA LEU A 136 -40.69 20.47 21.08
C LEU A 136 -41.70 19.53 20.44
N VAL A 137 -41.92 19.66 19.13
CA VAL A 137 -42.73 18.73 18.34
C VAL A 137 -41.88 18.18 17.20
N ILE A 138 -41.78 16.85 17.14
CA ILE A 138 -41.07 16.12 16.10
C ILE A 138 -42.10 15.38 15.26
N ARG A 139 -42.15 15.67 13.95
CA ARG A 139 -43.05 14.98 13.02
C ARG A 139 -42.33 13.82 12.37
N GLY A 140 -42.72 12.59 12.72
CA GLY A 140 -41.91 11.39 12.47
C GLY A 140 -41.71 10.99 11.01
N ARG A 141 -42.49 11.53 10.07
CA ARG A 141 -42.36 11.24 8.62
C ARG A 141 -41.43 12.18 7.86
N GLU A 142 -41.18 13.38 8.40
CA GLU A 142 -40.43 14.44 7.71
C GLU A 142 -39.12 14.80 8.43
N ASP A 143 -38.85 14.17 9.59
CA ASP A 143 -37.75 14.52 10.52
C ASP A 143 -37.69 16.04 10.79
N VAL A 144 -38.84 16.71 10.80
CA VAL A 144 -38.98 18.15 11.08
C VAL A 144 -39.13 18.35 12.59
N VAL A 145 -38.34 19.28 13.12
CA VAL A 145 -38.34 19.67 14.53
C VAL A 145 -38.88 21.10 14.65
N GLU A 146 -39.99 21.25 15.38
CA GLU A 146 -40.65 22.53 15.69
C GLU A 146 -40.45 22.84 17.18
N VAL A 147 -39.85 23.99 17.50
CA VAL A 147 -39.64 24.46 18.87
C VAL A 147 -40.57 25.66 19.13
N GLY A 148 -41.22 25.66 20.28
CA GLY A 148 -42.11 26.74 20.70
C GLY A 148 -42.18 26.87 22.22
N LYS A 149 -42.95 27.85 22.68
CA LYS A 149 -43.19 28.08 24.11
C LYS A 149 -44.53 27.50 24.52
N SER A 150 -44.59 26.87 25.69
CA SER A 150 -45.86 26.42 26.25
C SER A 150 -46.62 27.61 26.86
N GLU A 151 -47.94 27.61 26.75
CA GLU A 151 -48.79 28.65 27.36
C GLU A 151 -48.95 28.46 28.88
N GLN A 152 -48.46 27.33 29.43
CA GLN A 152 -48.61 26.98 30.84
C GLN A 152 -47.29 26.48 31.44
N PRO A 153 -47.01 26.76 32.73
CA PRO A 153 -45.81 26.28 33.39
C PRO A 153 -45.82 24.75 33.53
N LEU A 154 -44.68 24.09 33.33
CA LEU A 154 -44.44 22.69 33.67
C LEU A 154 -43.19 22.62 34.55
N ARG A 155 -43.24 21.84 35.63
CA ARG A 155 -42.06 21.53 36.46
C ARG A 155 -41.68 20.06 36.28
N GLY A 156 -40.75 19.81 35.36
CA GLY A 156 -40.33 18.48 34.92
C GLY A 156 -40.50 18.30 33.41
N THR A 157 -40.55 17.07 32.94
CA THR A 157 -40.62 16.74 31.51
C THR A 157 -41.77 15.79 31.20
N PHE A 158 -42.39 16.03 30.05
CA PHE A 158 -43.48 15.25 29.49
C PHE A 158 -43.13 14.86 28.05
N ILE A 159 -43.22 13.59 27.72
CA ILE A 159 -42.95 13.02 26.39
C ILE A 159 -44.18 12.23 25.96
N ARG A 160 -44.74 12.53 24.80
CA ARG A 160 -45.86 11.79 24.20
C ARG A 160 -45.54 11.45 22.76
N ALA A 161 -45.59 10.17 22.40
CA ALA A 161 -45.55 9.74 21.00
C ALA A 161 -46.84 9.01 20.63
N THR A 162 -47.40 9.33 19.47
CA THR A 162 -48.69 8.79 19.00
C THR A 162 -48.56 8.08 17.65
N ASP A 163 -49.51 7.18 17.36
CA ASP A 163 -49.57 6.36 16.15
C ASP A 163 -48.33 5.45 15.96
N LEU A 164 -47.89 4.82 17.05
CA LEU A 164 -46.73 3.92 17.06
C LEU A 164 -47.00 2.61 16.32
N LYS A 165 -46.17 2.29 15.32
CA LYS A 165 -46.24 1.04 14.53
C LYS A 165 -45.37 -0.06 15.13
N ARG A 166 -45.77 -0.58 16.30
CA ARG A 166 -45.02 -1.63 17.02
C ARG A 166 -44.78 -2.91 16.22
N SER A 167 -45.66 -3.23 15.27
CA SER A 167 -45.50 -4.39 14.37
C SER A 167 -44.21 -4.36 13.53
N LYS A 168 -43.61 -3.19 13.29
CA LYS A 168 -42.37 -3.07 12.49
C LYS A 168 -41.12 -3.61 13.18
N ILE A 169 -41.13 -3.65 14.52
CA ILE A 169 -39.96 -4.07 15.31
C ILE A 169 -40.17 -5.39 16.03
N THR A 170 -41.37 -5.99 15.98
CA THR A 170 -41.70 -7.24 16.69
C THR A 170 -40.77 -8.40 16.32
N GLY A 171 -40.36 -8.50 15.06
CA GLY A 171 -39.42 -9.54 14.58
C GLY A 171 -37.95 -9.29 14.95
N ARG A 172 -37.64 -8.16 15.60
CA ARG A 172 -36.28 -7.75 16.02
C ARG A 172 -36.10 -7.73 17.53
N SER A 173 -37.06 -8.24 18.29
CA SER A 173 -37.04 -8.23 19.76
C SER A 173 -37.30 -9.63 20.31
N ALA A 174 -36.53 -9.99 21.35
CA ALA A 174 -36.67 -11.25 22.08
C ALA A 174 -37.63 -11.15 23.28
N LEU A 175 -38.11 -9.95 23.60
CA LEU A 175 -38.99 -9.72 24.76
C LEU A 175 -40.40 -10.24 24.50
N ALA A 176 -41.00 -10.86 25.51
CA ALA A 176 -42.42 -11.21 25.49
C ALA A 176 -43.29 -10.00 25.92
N PRO A 177 -44.55 -9.88 25.46
CA PRO A 177 -45.51 -8.93 26.03
C PRO A 177 -45.75 -9.20 27.53
N HIS A 178 -46.05 -8.16 28.30
CA HIS A 178 -46.31 -8.27 29.74
C HIS A 178 -47.82 -8.17 30.04
N GLU A 179 -48.28 -8.65 31.19
CA GLU A 179 -49.69 -8.50 31.61
C GLU A 179 -50.14 -7.03 31.70
N LEU A 180 -49.19 -6.13 31.96
CA LEU A 180 -49.45 -4.69 32.06
C LEU A 180 -49.47 -3.97 30.72
N GLY A 181 -49.07 -4.59 29.60
CA GLY A 181 -49.05 -3.92 28.31
C GLY A 181 -47.99 -4.45 27.33
N PRO A 182 -47.53 -3.60 26.38
CA PRO A 182 -46.61 -4.01 25.33
C PRO A 182 -45.22 -4.40 25.89
N ARG A 183 -44.33 -4.92 25.02
CA ARG A 183 -43.01 -5.49 25.39
C ARG A 183 -42.11 -4.52 26.18
N GLU A 184 -42.31 -3.22 26.06
CA GLU A 184 -41.65 -2.20 26.89
C GLU A 184 -41.85 -2.45 28.39
N CYS A 185 -43.02 -2.95 28.81
CA CYS A 185 -43.29 -3.26 30.21
C CYS A 185 -42.33 -4.32 30.77
N THR A 186 -42.03 -5.36 29.99
CA THR A 186 -41.05 -6.41 30.34
C THR A 186 -39.65 -5.82 30.49
N ALA A 187 -39.24 -4.93 29.58
CA ALA A 187 -37.95 -4.25 29.69
C ALA A 187 -37.84 -3.43 30.98
N ILE A 188 -38.89 -2.68 31.33
CA ILE A 188 -38.94 -1.88 32.57
C ILE A 188 -38.85 -2.79 33.79
N GLU A 189 -39.67 -3.84 33.84
CA GLU A 189 -39.71 -4.79 34.97
C GLU A 189 -38.36 -5.47 35.20
N ASP A 190 -37.75 -6.00 34.14
CA ASP A 190 -36.49 -6.74 34.21
C ASP A 190 -35.31 -5.84 34.59
N ARG A 191 -35.28 -4.60 34.08
CA ARG A 191 -34.08 -3.75 34.15
C ARG A 191 -34.15 -2.62 35.17
N CYS A 192 -35.34 -2.15 35.57
CA CYS A 192 -35.49 -0.97 36.44
C CYS A 192 -35.80 -1.30 37.90
N ILE A 193 -35.64 -2.56 38.33
CA ILE A 193 -35.89 -2.99 39.72
C ILE A 193 -35.08 -2.21 40.77
N THR A 194 -33.96 -1.62 40.38
CA THR A 194 -33.06 -0.83 41.23
C THR A 194 -33.14 0.68 40.93
N ALA A 195 -34.20 1.13 40.26
CA ALA A 195 -34.37 2.55 39.97
C ALA A 195 -34.46 3.36 41.28
N PRO A 196 -33.72 4.49 41.39
CA PRO A 196 -33.68 5.29 42.61
C PRO A 196 -34.95 6.14 42.83
N VAL A 197 -35.93 6.02 41.95
CA VAL A 197 -37.17 6.80 41.92
C VAL A 197 -38.36 5.87 41.66
N PRO A 198 -39.54 6.14 42.21
CA PRO A 198 -40.74 5.37 41.90
C PRO A 198 -41.07 5.42 40.41
N ILE A 199 -41.32 4.24 39.81
CA ILE A 199 -41.78 4.10 38.42
C ILE A 199 -43.20 3.52 38.44
N ILE A 200 -44.15 4.30 37.92
CA ILE A 200 -45.55 3.94 37.77
C ILE A 200 -45.78 3.60 36.30
N VAL A 201 -46.23 2.38 36.01
CA VAL A 201 -46.55 1.94 34.65
C VAL A 201 -48.02 1.57 34.58
N ASN A 202 -48.76 2.19 33.67
CA ASN A 202 -50.19 1.94 33.47
C ASN A 202 -50.99 2.00 34.78
N ASN A 203 -50.74 3.05 35.57
CA ASN A 203 -51.32 3.31 36.90
C ASN A 203 -50.97 2.26 37.98
N ARG A 204 -49.94 1.42 37.78
CA ARG A 204 -49.45 0.49 38.81
C ARG A 204 -48.00 0.80 39.19
N PRO A 205 -47.66 0.92 40.49
CA PRO A 205 -46.29 1.09 40.94
C PRO A 205 -45.56 -0.26 40.88
N LEU A 206 -44.82 -0.52 39.79
CA LEU A 206 -44.16 -1.82 39.54
C LEU A 206 -43.24 -2.27 40.69
N PHE A 207 -42.56 -1.33 41.34
CA PHE A 207 -41.58 -1.59 42.40
C PHE A 207 -41.94 -0.93 43.74
N GLY A 208 -43.20 -0.51 43.92
CA GLY A 208 -43.65 0.27 45.07
C GLY A 208 -43.31 1.77 44.98
N TYR A 209 -43.52 2.50 46.09
CA TYR A 209 -43.34 3.97 46.17
C TYR A 209 -42.03 4.39 46.87
N SER A 210 -41.07 3.47 47.05
CA SER A 210 -39.81 3.77 47.71
C SER A 210 -38.91 4.65 46.83
N SER A 211 -38.26 5.64 47.45
CA SER A 211 -37.24 6.50 46.83
C SER A 211 -35.82 6.17 47.32
N GLU A 212 -35.61 4.97 47.89
CA GLU A 212 -34.28 4.55 48.33
C GLU A 212 -33.39 4.23 47.13
N ARG A 213 -32.23 4.91 47.02
CA ARG A 213 -31.26 4.74 45.93
C ARG A 213 -30.57 3.37 45.92
N SER A 214 -30.45 2.73 47.08
CA SER A 214 -29.76 1.46 47.25
C SER A 214 -30.64 0.50 48.05
N PRO A 215 -30.84 -0.74 47.59
CA PRO A 215 -31.71 -1.68 48.28
C PRO A 215 -31.18 -1.96 49.69
N ALA A 216 -31.95 -1.57 50.72
CA ALA A 216 -32.53 -2.54 51.63
C ALA A 216 -31.57 -3.62 52.17
N SER A 217 -31.83 -4.79 51.62
CA SER A 217 -31.19 -6.07 51.85
C SER A 217 -31.13 -6.77 50.51
N LEU A 218 -30.00 -7.38 50.16
CA LEU A 218 -29.91 -8.21 48.96
C LEU A 218 -30.29 -9.66 49.29
N PHE A 219 -31.31 -10.17 48.62
CA PHE A 219 -31.72 -11.56 48.78
C PHE A 219 -30.59 -12.50 48.34
N GLY A 220 -30.22 -13.47 49.18
CA GLY A 220 -29.14 -14.42 48.89
C GLY A 220 -27.74 -13.98 49.34
N PHE A 221 -27.60 -12.82 49.97
CA PHE A 221 -26.35 -12.33 50.53
C PHE A 221 -26.38 -12.31 52.05
N SER A 222 -25.32 -12.80 52.67
CA SER A 222 -25.02 -12.65 54.08
C SER A 222 -24.13 -11.43 54.29
N ARG A 223 -24.36 -10.64 55.35
CA ARG A 223 -23.61 -9.41 55.66
C ARG A 223 -23.52 -8.45 54.46
N THR A 224 -24.42 -7.47 54.41
CA THR A 224 -24.44 -6.46 53.35
C THR A 224 -23.94 -5.11 53.87
N ILE A 225 -23.24 -4.36 53.02
CA ILE A 225 -22.89 -2.96 53.24
C ILE A 225 -23.52 -2.12 52.13
N ARG A 226 -24.10 -0.99 52.53
CA ARG A 226 -24.56 0.05 51.61
C ARG A 226 -23.53 1.16 51.53
N PHE A 227 -23.39 1.75 50.34
CA PHE A 227 -22.52 2.89 50.09
C PHE A 227 -23.22 3.86 49.15
N ASP A 228 -22.97 5.15 49.35
CA ASP A 228 -23.45 6.23 48.48
C ASP A 228 -22.41 7.35 48.50
N GLU A 229 -21.65 7.46 47.41
CA GLU A 229 -20.64 8.50 47.17
C GLU A 229 -21.17 9.58 46.21
N GLY A 230 -22.49 9.63 45.98
CA GLY A 230 -23.14 10.52 45.02
C GLY A 230 -23.24 9.90 43.61
N ASP A 231 -22.11 9.72 42.92
CA ASP A 231 -22.05 9.15 41.56
C ASP A 231 -21.90 7.62 41.55
N LEU A 232 -21.28 7.05 42.60
CA LEU A 232 -21.14 5.62 42.86
C LEU A 232 -21.95 5.26 44.10
N TYR A 233 -22.95 4.41 43.95
CA TYR A 233 -23.84 4.02 45.05
C TYR A 233 -24.35 2.59 44.87
N GLY A 234 -24.79 1.94 45.94
CA GLY A 234 -25.25 0.56 45.85
C GLY A 234 -25.19 -0.23 47.15
N THR A 235 -25.35 -1.53 47.01
CA THR A 235 -25.27 -2.49 48.11
C THR A 235 -24.43 -3.68 47.66
N ILE A 236 -23.42 -4.03 48.44
CA ILE A 236 -22.60 -5.24 48.21
C ILE A 236 -22.67 -6.16 49.43
N GLY A 237 -22.44 -7.45 49.25
CA GLY A 237 -22.45 -8.41 50.33
C GLY A 237 -21.72 -9.71 50.01
N ILE A 238 -21.61 -10.58 51.01
CA ILE A 238 -20.98 -11.89 50.86
C ILE A 238 -22.06 -12.89 50.46
N ALA A 239 -21.94 -13.46 49.26
CA ALA A 239 -22.91 -14.41 48.74
C ALA A 239 -23.01 -15.65 49.65
N ALA A 240 -24.24 -16.04 50.01
CA ALA A 240 -24.47 -17.21 50.86
C ALA A 240 -24.24 -18.55 50.11
N ARG A 241 -24.13 -18.50 48.77
CA ARG A 241 -23.85 -19.64 47.87
C ARG A 241 -22.91 -19.19 46.74
N PRO A 242 -22.07 -20.09 46.18
CA PRO A 242 -21.10 -19.77 45.14
C PRO A 242 -21.70 -19.12 43.88
N THR A 243 -22.92 -19.49 43.51
CA THR A 243 -23.64 -18.93 42.35
C THR A 243 -24.18 -17.51 42.56
N GLY A 244 -24.05 -16.95 43.77
CA GLY A 244 -24.56 -15.61 44.11
C GLY A 244 -23.53 -14.48 43.98
N ALA A 245 -22.25 -14.77 43.71
CA ALA A 245 -21.17 -13.78 43.68
C ALA A 245 -21.10 -13.01 42.34
N VAL A 246 -22.17 -12.30 42.01
CA VAL A 246 -22.28 -11.51 40.78
C VAL A 246 -22.61 -10.07 41.12
N PHE A 247 -21.95 -9.14 40.43
CA PHE A 247 -22.25 -7.71 40.48
C PHE A 247 -23.20 -7.34 39.35
N ARG A 248 -24.36 -6.77 39.71
CA ARG A 248 -25.28 -6.13 38.77
C ARG A 248 -24.85 -4.67 38.63
N LEU A 249 -24.36 -4.33 37.45
CA LEU A 249 -23.92 -2.98 37.13
C LEU A 249 -25.09 -2.17 36.59
N VAL A 250 -25.35 -1.04 37.25
CA VAL A 250 -26.49 -0.17 37.02
C VAL A 250 -26.00 1.21 36.59
N THR A 251 -26.67 1.83 35.63
CA THR A 251 -26.45 3.23 35.27
C THR A 251 -27.79 3.96 35.34
N HIS A 252 -27.86 5.06 36.11
CA HIS A 252 -29.08 5.85 36.26
C HIS A 252 -30.35 5.02 36.52
N GLY A 253 -30.24 4.00 37.38
CA GLY A 253 -31.37 3.15 37.78
C GLY A 253 -31.74 1.99 36.85
N ALA A 254 -31.08 1.85 35.70
CA ALA A 254 -31.27 0.70 34.80
C ALA A 254 -30.10 -0.28 34.89
N TRP A 255 -30.41 -1.56 35.10
CA TRP A 255 -29.44 -2.65 35.05
C TRP A 255 -28.98 -2.89 33.62
N ILE A 256 -27.67 -2.81 33.38
CA ILE A 256 -27.07 -2.98 32.05
C ILE A 256 -26.47 -4.39 31.91
N GLN A 257 -25.55 -4.75 32.81
CA GLN A 257 -24.76 -5.98 32.72
C GLN A 257 -24.58 -6.63 34.09
N SER A 258 -24.50 -7.95 34.12
CA SER A 258 -24.03 -8.72 35.27
C SER A 258 -22.60 -9.19 35.03
N THR A 259 -21.71 -9.02 36.00
CA THR A 259 -20.31 -9.44 35.89
C THR A 259 -19.82 -10.08 37.17
N ALA A 260 -18.92 -11.07 37.03
CA ALA A 260 -18.18 -11.62 38.16
C ALA A 260 -16.88 -10.84 38.32
N HIS A 261 -16.54 -10.44 39.54
CA HIS A 261 -15.27 -9.79 39.86
C HIS A 261 -14.75 -10.36 41.18
N SER A 262 -13.49 -10.80 41.19
CA SER A 262 -12.86 -11.37 42.39
C SER A 262 -11.91 -10.35 43.00
N PHE A 263 -12.25 -9.88 44.20
CA PHE A 263 -11.36 -9.04 45.01
C PHE A 263 -10.33 -9.86 45.80
N ALA A 264 -10.66 -11.10 46.13
CA ALA A 264 -9.77 -12.07 46.76
C ALA A 264 -10.25 -13.50 46.47
N PRO A 265 -9.35 -14.50 46.37
CA PRO A 265 -9.72 -15.88 46.04
C PRO A 265 -10.65 -16.55 47.07
N ASP A 266 -10.60 -16.09 48.32
CA ASP A 266 -11.35 -16.63 49.46
C ASP A 266 -12.72 -15.99 49.68
N LEU A 267 -13.06 -14.91 48.95
CA LEU A 267 -14.27 -14.12 49.19
C LEU A 267 -15.20 -14.10 47.97
N GLN A 268 -16.40 -14.64 48.17
CA GLN A 268 -17.49 -14.65 47.18
C GLN A 268 -18.37 -13.42 47.38
N ILE A 269 -18.00 -12.31 46.73
CA ILE A 269 -18.68 -11.01 46.87
C ILE A 269 -19.52 -10.74 45.63
N GLY A 270 -20.69 -10.14 45.84
CA GLY A 270 -21.51 -9.62 44.76
C GLY A 270 -22.45 -8.54 45.28
N GLY A 271 -23.36 -8.08 44.41
CA GLY A 271 -24.37 -7.11 44.78
C GLY A 271 -24.83 -6.24 43.64
N VAL A 272 -25.37 -5.07 43.96
CA VAL A 272 -25.81 -4.05 43.00
C VAL A 272 -24.89 -2.85 43.13
N VAL A 273 -24.28 -2.45 42.03
CA VAL A 273 -23.39 -1.29 41.96
C VAL A 273 -23.91 -0.36 40.88
N ALA A 274 -24.36 0.81 41.28
CA ALA A 274 -24.70 1.89 40.37
C ALA A 274 -23.52 2.84 40.25
N PHE A 275 -23.06 3.08 39.02
CA PHE A 275 -22.02 4.07 38.78
C PHE A 275 -22.33 4.86 37.50
N ASP A 276 -22.76 6.10 37.70
CA ASP A 276 -23.33 6.94 36.64
C ASP A 276 -22.32 7.34 35.55
N ARG A 277 -21.02 7.15 35.81
CA ARG A 277 -19.94 7.46 34.86
C ARG A 277 -19.58 6.30 33.94
N LEU A 278 -20.11 5.09 34.17
CA LEU A 278 -19.79 3.93 33.34
C LEU A 278 -20.19 4.17 31.88
N ARG A 279 -19.28 3.83 30.96
CA ARG A 279 -19.55 3.92 29.52
C ARG A 279 -20.20 2.64 29.03
N LYS A 280 -21.30 2.78 28.27
CA LYS A 280 -22.01 1.65 27.64
C LYS A 280 -21.39 1.30 26.27
N THR A 281 -21.48 0.03 25.89
CA THR A 281 -21.11 -0.46 24.54
C THR A 281 -21.93 0.25 23.46
N ALA A 282 -21.52 0.15 22.19
CA ALA A 282 -22.17 0.86 21.08
C ALA A 282 -23.67 0.53 20.92
N ASP A 283 -24.07 -0.69 21.27
CA ASP A 283 -25.44 -1.20 21.28
C ASP A 283 -26.18 -1.01 22.62
N HIS A 284 -25.51 -0.38 23.59
CA HIS A 284 -26.01 -0.08 24.93
C HIS A 284 -26.40 -1.32 25.78
N ALA A 285 -25.96 -2.52 25.40
CA ALA A 285 -26.27 -3.76 26.11
C ALA A 285 -25.23 -4.17 27.17
N GLY A 286 -24.01 -3.61 27.11
CA GLY A 286 -22.91 -3.92 28.02
C GLY A 286 -22.16 -2.68 28.50
N ILE A 287 -21.18 -2.90 29.39
CA ILE A 287 -20.28 -1.87 29.91
C ILE A 287 -18.90 -2.02 29.26
N VAL A 288 -18.31 -0.90 28.83
CA VAL A 288 -16.95 -0.86 28.28
C VAL A 288 -15.95 -1.05 29.41
N GLN A 289 -15.00 -1.98 29.24
CA GLN A 289 -13.93 -2.24 30.19
C GLN A 289 -12.79 -1.22 30.01
N ASP A 290 -13.04 0.03 30.40
CA ASP A 290 -12.09 1.14 30.32
C ASP A 290 -11.59 1.60 31.71
N GLY A 291 -10.81 2.68 31.77
CA GLY A 291 -10.31 3.21 33.04
C GLY A 291 -11.42 3.61 34.03
N VAL A 292 -12.63 3.95 33.57
CA VAL A 292 -13.76 4.27 34.45
C VAL A 292 -14.34 2.98 35.06
N TYR A 293 -14.39 1.89 34.30
CA TYR A 293 -14.73 0.56 34.82
C TYR A 293 -13.75 0.12 35.93
N GLU A 294 -12.45 0.29 35.74
CA GLU A 294 -11.44 -0.02 36.76
C GLU A 294 -11.54 0.92 37.99
N GLN A 295 -11.80 2.20 37.76
CA GLN A 295 -12.04 3.18 38.83
C GLN A 295 -13.17 2.72 39.78
N MET A 296 -14.24 2.16 39.24
CA MET A 296 -15.37 1.65 40.03
C MET A 296 -14.91 0.57 41.01
N TRP A 297 -14.18 -0.44 40.56
CA TRP A 297 -13.71 -1.54 41.40
C TRP A 297 -12.78 -1.06 42.52
N LEU A 298 -11.91 -0.10 42.21
CA LEU A 298 -11.01 0.49 43.19
C LEU A 298 -11.75 1.27 44.27
N ARG A 299 -12.78 2.03 43.89
CA ARG A 299 -13.65 2.73 44.84
C ARG A 299 -14.50 1.76 45.68
N LEU A 300 -14.76 0.55 45.19
CA LEU A 300 -15.47 -0.50 45.95
C LEU A 300 -14.58 -1.25 46.96
N LEU A 301 -13.28 -1.31 46.72
CA LEU A 301 -12.33 -2.06 47.56
C LEU A 301 -12.42 -1.75 49.07
N PRO A 302 -12.60 -0.50 49.51
CA PRO A 302 -12.69 -0.23 50.94
C PRO A 302 -13.97 -0.77 51.58
N TYR A 303 -15.11 -0.77 50.86
CA TYR A 303 -16.35 -1.39 51.33
C TYR A 303 -16.23 -2.92 51.38
N VAL A 304 -15.47 -3.51 50.45
CA VAL A 304 -15.10 -4.94 50.49
C VAL A 304 -14.25 -5.26 51.72
N GLN A 305 -13.28 -4.41 52.07
CA GLN A 305 -12.46 -4.57 53.26
C GLN A 305 -13.29 -4.45 54.55
N GLN A 306 -14.25 -3.50 54.59
CA GLN A 306 -15.20 -3.40 55.70
C GLN A 306 -16.07 -4.65 55.85
N LEU A 307 -16.60 -5.17 54.73
CA LEU A 307 -17.36 -6.43 54.71
C LEU A 307 -16.55 -7.59 55.29
N ARG A 308 -15.25 -7.67 54.96
CA ARG A 308 -14.33 -8.68 55.48
C ARG A 308 -14.06 -8.50 56.97
N ALA A 309 -13.84 -7.27 57.42
CA ALA A 309 -13.50 -6.96 58.81
C ALA A 309 -14.69 -7.03 59.79
N GLY A 310 -15.93 -6.97 59.28
CA GLY A 310 -17.14 -6.98 60.11
C GLY A 310 -17.38 -5.69 60.90
N ASN A 311 -16.63 -4.62 60.62
CA ASN A 311 -16.73 -3.33 61.29
C ASN A 311 -17.59 -2.34 60.47
N GLN A 312 -18.52 -1.64 61.13
CA GLN A 312 -19.32 -0.56 60.52
C GLN A 312 -18.66 0.84 60.63
N GLY A 313 -17.34 0.92 60.87
CA GLY A 313 -16.60 2.17 61.04
C GLY A 313 -16.20 2.84 59.71
N LEU A 314 -15.91 4.15 59.74
CA LEU A 314 -15.45 4.96 58.60
C LEU A 314 -14.27 4.31 57.86
N VAL A 315 -14.32 4.35 56.53
CA VAL A 315 -13.30 3.82 55.61
C VAL A 315 -11.98 4.62 55.74
N ASN A 316 -10.85 3.94 55.96
CA ASN A 316 -9.50 4.52 55.76
C ASN A 316 -8.92 4.05 54.43
N TYR A 317 -8.69 4.97 53.49
CA TYR A 317 -8.04 4.67 52.21
C TYR A 317 -6.52 4.49 52.41
N GLN A 318 -5.92 3.40 51.89
CA GLN A 318 -4.48 3.12 51.98
C GLN A 318 -3.63 3.90 50.96
N LEU A 319 -4.04 5.12 50.63
CA LEU A 319 -3.33 6.02 49.72
C LEU A 319 -2.82 7.20 50.55
N ALA A 320 -1.50 7.39 50.62
CA ALA A 320 -0.89 8.48 51.39
C ALA A 320 0.18 9.19 50.57
N GLN A 321 0.37 10.49 50.82
CA GLN A 321 1.54 11.20 50.30
C GLN A 321 2.75 10.89 51.19
N LEU A 322 3.96 10.86 50.62
CA LEU A 322 5.18 10.46 51.34
C LEU A 322 5.40 11.22 52.67
N ASP A 323 4.99 12.49 52.72
CA ASP A 323 5.13 13.38 53.90
C ASP A 323 3.77 13.83 54.49
N GLY A 324 2.64 13.16 54.18
CA GLY A 324 1.29 13.70 54.43
C GLY A 324 0.20 12.72 54.93
N GLU A 325 -1.04 13.24 55.05
CA GLU A 325 -2.23 12.51 55.48
C GLU A 325 -2.72 11.49 54.43
N HIS A 326 -3.55 10.53 54.88
CA HIS A 326 -4.27 9.64 53.97
C HIS A 326 -5.21 10.43 53.07
N LEU A 327 -5.10 10.22 51.76
CA LEU A 327 -5.88 10.89 50.73
C LEU A 327 -7.04 10.01 50.28
N ALA A 328 -8.23 10.60 50.16
CA ALA A 328 -9.31 10.00 49.40
C ALA A 328 -8.89 9.88 47.91
N PRO A 329 -9.33 8.84 47.18
CA PRO A 329 -8.96 8.64 45.77
C PRO A 329 -9.22 9.86 44.88
N ALA A 330 -10.33 10.57 45.09
CA ALA A 330 -10.65 11.79 44.34
C ALA A 330 -9.60 12.90 44.52
N ALA A 331 -9.07 13.08 45.74
CA ALA A 331 -8.06 14.09 46.03
C ALA A 331 -6.71 13.73 45.41
N ALA A 332 -6.32 12.45 45.46
CA ALA A 332 -5.09 12.00 44.80
C ALA A 332 -5.17 12.11 43.28
N ILE A 333 -6.32 11.82 42.67
CA ILE A 333 -6.54 12.01 41.23
C ILE A 333 -6.43 13.49 40.85
N ALA A 334 -6.99 14.39 41.66
CA ALA A 334 -6.87 15.83 41.44
C ALA A 334 -5.40 16.29 41.49
N LEU A 335 -4.64 15.84 42.50
CA LEU A 335 -3.20 16.14 42.63
C LEU A 335 -2.35 15.58 41.48
N MET A 336 -2.63 14.36 41.04
CA MET A 336 -1.97 13.75 39.88
C MET A 336 -2.25 14.53 38.60
N ARG A 337 -3.47 15.03 38.42
CA ARG A 337 -3.83 15.86 37.27
C ARG A 337 -3.17 17.24 37.31
N GLU A 338 -3.13 17.87 38.48
CA GLU A 338 -2.48 19.19 38.67
C GLU A 338 -0.98 19.11 38.41
N SER A 339 -0.33 18.05 38.89
CA SER A 339 1.13 17.86 38.75
C SER A 339 1.53 17.20 37.42
N GLY A 340 0.57 16.82 36.57
CA GLY A 340 0.81 16.08 35.33
C GLY A 340 1.32 14.65 35.53
N GLY A 341 1.33 14.11 36.75
CA GLY A 341 1.84 12.77 37.06
C GLY A 341 2.06 12.50 38.54
N ALA A 342 2.67 11.35 38.84
CA ALA A 342 3.14 10.97 40.16
C ALA A 342 4.21 9.87 40.14
N VAL A 343 4.99 9.82 41.21
CA VAL A 343 5.83 8.67 41.54
C VAL A 343 5.07 7.78 42.51
N LEU A 344 4.87 6.50 42.18
CA LEU A 344 4.19 5.54 43.06
C LEU A 344 5.22 4.64 43.73
N VAL A 345 5.18 4.57 45.06
CA VAL A 345 6.13 3.78 45.87
C VAL A 345 5.38 2.81 46.78
N ALA A 346 5.93 1.60 46.96
CA ALA A 346 5.36 0.64 47.89
C ALA A 346 5.53 1.11 49.35
N PRO A 347 4.63 0.72 50.28
CA PRO A 347 4.76 1.05 51.70
C PRO A 347 6.11 0.63 52.31
N SER A 348 6.69 -0.48 51.85
CA SER A 348 8.03 -0.94 52.23
C SER A 348 9.14 0.06 51.90
N HIS A 349 8.96 0.89 50.87
CA HIS A 349 9.93 1.88 50.38
C HIS A 349 9.73 3.27 51.00
N ALA A 350 8.59 3.49 51.66
CA ALA A 350 8.24 4.75 52.33
C ALA A 350 8.62 4.77 53.83
N SER A 351 9.13 3.67 54.38
CA SER A 351 9.55 3.59 55.79
C SER A 351 10.87 4.34 56.05
N VAL A 352 11.03 4.89 57.27
CA VAL A 352 12.19 5.72 57.68
C VAL A 352 13.53 5.04 57.33
N GLY A 353 14.38 5.69 56.53
CA GLY A 353 15.67 5.16 56.09
C GLY A 353 16.14 5.68 54.73
N THR A 354 17.11 5.00 54.11
CA THR A 354 17.71 5.36 52.81
C THR A 354 16.72 5.31 51.64
N ARG A 355 15.76 4.37 51.66
CA ARG A 355 14.73 4.22 50.61
C ARG A 355 13.72 5.37 50.58
N ALA A 356 13.33 5.91 51.74
CA ALA A 356 12.48 7.09 51.82
C ALA A 356 13.19 8.35 51.27
N GLU A 357 14.48 8.49 51.54
CA GLU A 357 15.31 9.57 51.00
C GLU A 357 15.47 9.46 49.47
N HIS A 358 15.65 8.25 48.94
CA HIS A 358 15.65 8.02 47.49
C HIS A 358 14.31 8.37 46.85
N SER A 359 13.20 8.03 47.50
CA SER A 359 11.85 8.38 47.04
C SER A 359 11.64 9.89 46.95
N ARG A 360 12.09 10.66 47.95
CA ARG A 360 12.04 12.14 47.92
C ARG A 360 12.89 12.72 46.80
N ARG A 361 14.13 12.27 46.67
CA ARG A 361 15.06 12.76 45.63
C ARG A 361 14.53 12.50 44.23
N LEU A 362 13.92 11.33 44.01
CA LEU A 362 13.30 11.01 42.73
C LEU A 362 12.09 11.90 42.44
N GLY A 363 11.20 12.09 43.41
CA GLY A 363 10.08 13.03 43.28
C GLY A 363 10.53 14.45 42.93
N GLN A 364 11.59 14.93 43.59
CA GLN A 364 12.21 16.22 43.30
C GLN A 364 12.84 16.28 41.89
N ALA A 365 13.58 15.24 41.49
CA ALA A 365 14.25 15.18 40.19
C ALA A 365 13.28 15.09 38.99
N LEU A 366 12.07 14.57 39.22
CA LEU A 366 11.00 14.47 38.23
C LEU A 366 9.98 15.60 38.33
N GLU A 367 10.05 16.42 39.38
CA GLU A 367 9.05 17.43 39.74
C GLU A 367 7.64 16.84 39.90
N LEU A 368 7.55 15.63 40.48
CA LEU A 368 6.30 14.88 40.64
C LEU A 368 6.02 14.56 42.12
N PRO A 369 4.75 14.56 42.55
CA PRO A 369 4.36 14.12 43.89
C PRO A 369 4.62 12.62 44.07
N VAL A 370 5.01 12.24 45.29
CA VAL A 370 5.27 10.83 45.65
C VAL A 370 4.10 10.27 46.46
N PHE A 371 3.41 9.26 45.93
CA PHE A 371 2.33 8.55 46.59
C PHE A 371 2.77 7.17 47.05
N ILE A 372 2.39 6.83 48.28
CA ILE A 372 2.54 5.51 48.88
C ILE A 372 1.31 4.69 48.52
N VAL A 373 1.52 3.61 47.76
CA VAL A 373 0.46 2.74 47.22
C VAL A 373 0.92 1.29 47.30
N ALA A 374 0.04 0.39 47.78
CA ALA A 374 0.32 -1.04 47.77
C ALA A 374 0.59 -1.55 46.34
N ALA A 375 1.51 -2.51 46.19
CA ALA A 375 2.02 -2.92 44.87
C ALA A 375 0.92 -3.45 43.92
N ASP A 376 -0.08 -4.13 44.47
CA ASP A 376 -1.28 -4.62 43.77
C ASP A 376 -2.20 -3.50 43.27
N GLN A 377 -2.10 -2.30 43.86
CA GLN A 377 -2.91 -1.12 43.53
C GLN A 377 -2.19 -0.12 42.60
N GLN A 378 -0.88 -0.28 42.37
CA GLN A 378 -0.09 0.64 41.52
C GLN A 378 -0.53 0.60 40.04
N VAL A 379 -0.84 -0.59 39.51
CA VAL A 379 -1.37 -0.77 38.14
C VAL A 379 -2.71 -0.05 37.99
N SER A 380 -3.55 -0.17 39.01
CA SER A 380 -4.86 0.44 39.05
C SER A 380 -4.80 1.97 39.20
N MET A 381 -3.84 2.49 39.97
CA MET A 381 -3.58 3.93 40.05
C MET A 381 -3.15 4.53 38.70
N ARG A 382 -2.39 3.77 37.90
CA ARG A 382 -2.03 4.17 36.54
C ARG A 382 -3.26 4.32 35.64
N ALA A 383 -4.28 3.46 35.79
CA ALA A 383 -5.52 3.56 35.02
C ALA A 383 -6.37 4.79 35.38
N ILE A 384 -6.37 5.22 36.65
CA ILE A 384 -7.20 6.35 37.10
C ILE A 384 -6.52 7.71 36.88
N ALA A 385 -5.19 7.76 36.83
CA ALA A 385 -4.44 9.01 36.62
C ALA A 385 -4.76 9.70 35.27
N GLY A 386 -5.27 8.94 34.29
CA GLY A 386 -5.64 9.41 32.95
C GLY A 386 -4.54 9.22 31.92
N GLU A 387 -4.90 9.22 30.63
CA GLU A 387 -4.00 8.86 29.52
C GLU A 387 -2.76 9.77 29.39
N GLY A 388 -2.81 11.01 29.90
CA GLY A 388 -1.70 11.96 29.87
C GLY A 388 -0.85 12.03 31.14
N ALA A 389 -1.15 11.26 32.19
CA ALA A 389 -0.42 11.36 33.45
C ALA A 389 0.88 10.53 33.43
N ARG A 390 1.97 11.18 33.86
CA ARG A 390 3.30 10.58 33.99
C ARG A 390 3.37 9.75 35.27
N ILE A 391 3.23 8.43 35.16
CA ILE A 391 3.23 7.52 36.32
C ILE A 391 4.52 6.72 36.36
N VAL A 392 5.42 7.11 37.26
CA VAL A 392 6.73 6.48 37.46
C VAL A 392 6.66 5.52 38.64
N ILE A 393 7.02 4.25 38.41
CA ILE A 393 7.06 3.20 39.44
C ILE A 393 8.51 2.70 39.52
N PRO A 394 9.36 3.30 40.36
CA PRO A 394 10.78 2.98 40.42
C PRO A 394 11.05 1.67 41.16
N ASP A 395 12.07 0.93 40.72
CA ASP A 395 12.68 -0.12 41.53
C ASP A 395 13.88 0.43 42.33
N PHE A 396 13.66 0.73 43.62
CA PHE A 396 14.71 1.25 44.48
C PHE A 396 15.76 0.21 44.89
N ASP A 397 15.52 -1.07 44.60
CA ASP A 397 16.49 -2.14 44.88
C ASP A 397 17.45 -2.34 43.71
N ASN A 398 17.20 -1.72 42.56
CA ASN A 398 18.10 -1.71 41.41
C ASN A 398 19.00 -0.44 41.41
N PRO A 399 20.33 -0.58 41.65
CA PRO A 399 21.25 0.55 41.68
C PRO A 399 21.43 1.25 40.33
N ASP A 400 21.21 0.55 39.21
CA ASP A 400 21.35 1.14 37.88
C ASP A 400 20.13 2.01 37.53
N GLU A 401 18.95 1.69 38.05
CA GLU A 401 17.77 2.55 37.93
C GLU A 401 17.93 3.87 38.70
N LEU A 402 18.52 3.82 39.91
CA LEU A 402 18.86 5.01 40.67
C LEU A 402 19.90 5.89 39.95
N ARG A 403 20.91 5.27 39.34
CA ARG A 403 21.92 5.99 38.53
C ARG A 403 21.28 6.66 37.32
N PHE A 404 20.34 6.00 36.66
CA PHE A 404 19.61 6.55 35.52
C PHE A 404 18.85 7.83 35.90
N TYR A 405 18.05 7.82 36.96
CA TYR A 405 17.27 9.01 37.34
C TYR A 405 18.13 10.15 37.89
N ALA A 406 19.35 9.87 38.37
CA ALA A 406 20.33 10.88 38.77
C ALA A 406 20.96 11.62 37.58
N GLN A 407 20.78 11.16 36.34
CA GLN A 407 21.29 11.83 35.15
C GLN A 407 20.55 13.16 34.89
N PRO A 408 21.23 14.17 34.32
CA PRO A 408 20.59 15.41 33.89
C PRO A 408 19.66 15.17 32.69
N VAL A 409 18.64 16.02 32.55
CA VAL A 409 17.78 16.05 31.36
C VAL A 409 18.62 16.42 30.13
N CYS A 410 18.41 15.71 29.03
CA CYS A 410 19.14 15.91 27.79
C CYS A 410 18.71 17.19 27.09
N SER A 411 19.70 17.99 26.68
CA SER A 411 19.46 19.08 25.73
C SER A 411 19.13 18.51 24.34
N PRO A 412 18.45 19.27 23.47
CA PRO A 412 18.34 18.92 22.06
C PRO A 412 19.73 18.71 21.43
N PRO A 413 19.84 17.92 20.34
CA PRO A 413 21.09 17.76 19.61
C PRO A 413 21.73 19.12 19.27
N PRO A 414 23.08 19.26 19.33
CA PRO A 414 23.76 20.54 19.18
C PRO A 414 23.50 21.19 17.81
N ARG A 415 23.46 22.53 17.80
CA ARG A 415 23.40 23.37 16.60
C ARG A 415 24.80 23.51 15.95
N PRO A 416 24.90 23.84 14.64
CA PRO A 416 23.80 24.20 13.73
C PRO A 416 23.10 22.98 13.11
N TRP A 417 21.77 23.10 12.99
CA TRP A 417 20.95 22.19 12.19
C TRP A 417 20.79 22.76 10.79
N LEU A 418 20.72 21.90 9.79
CA LEU A 418 20.55 22.29 8.39
C LEU A 418 19.11 22.79 8.11
N GLN A 419 18.17 22.35 8.93
CA GLN A 419 16.77 22.76 8.91
C GLN A 419 16.17 22.65 10.32
N GLU A 420 14.98 23.21 10.49
CA GLU A 420 14.23 23.05 11.75
C GLU A 420 13.88 21.57 12.02
N PRO A 421 13.92 21.12 13.30
CA PRO A 421 13.64 19.74 13.65
C PRO A 421 12.21 19.35 13.24
N SER A 422 12.09 18.16 12.65
CA SER A 422 10.80 17.62 12.23
C SER A 422 10.21 16.75 13.34
N VAL A 423 9.14 17.24 13.97
CA VAL A 423 8.35 16.46 14.93
C VAL A 423 7.46 15.50 14.15
N LEU A 424 7.63 14.20 14.39
CA LEU A 424 6.88 13.15 13.71
C LEU A 424 5.58 12.84 14.45
N ALA A 425 4.63 12.21 13.75
CA ALA A 425 3.38 11.77 14.37
C ALA A 425 3.68 10.77 15.52
N PRO A 426 3.01 10.90 16.68
CA PRO A 426 3.19 9.96 17.79
C PRO A 426 2.85 8.53 17.36
N MET A 427 3.72 7.57 17.65
CA MET A 427 3.59 6.18 17.23
C MET A 427 3.04 5.32 18.37
N PRO A 428 1.83 4.73 18.26
CA PRO A 428 1.34 3.79 19.26
C PRO A 428 2.27 2.59 19.44
N ILE A 429 2.47 2.15 20.68
CA ILE A 429 3.33 0.99 20.97
C ILE A 429 2.78 -0.28 20.31
N SER A 430 1.45 -0.43 20.23
CA SER A 430 0.81 -1.52 19.48
C SER A 430 1.29 -1.58 18.03
N GLN A 431 1.45 -0.43 17.39
CA GLN A 431 1.95 -0.33 16.03
C GLN A 431 3.43 -0.72 15.93
N VAL A 432 4.26 -0.22 16.85
CA VAL A 432 5.69 -0.56 16.91
C VAL A 432 5.92 -2.04 17.17
N ILE A 433 5.08 -2.67 17.99
CA ILE A 433 5.13 -4.12 18.23
C ILE A 433 4.74 -4.89 16.96
N ALA A 434 3.72 -4.43 16.23
CA ALA A 434 3.37 -5.03 14.94
C ALA A 434 4.54 -4.95 13.95
N TRP A 435 5.28 -3.83 13.93
CA TRP A 435 6.49 -3.67 13.13
C TRP A 435 7.60 -4.65 13.51
N ILE A 436 7.81 -4.89 14.80
CA ILE A 436 8.79 -5.87 15.29
C ILE A 436 8.34 -7.30 14.93
N GLY A 437 7.05 -7.61 15.06
CA GLY A 437 6.49 -8.93 14.80
C GLY A 437 6.46 -9.35 13.32
N ALA A 438 6.49 -8.40 12.39
CA ALA A 438 6.53 -8.66 10.94
C ALA A 438 7.89 -9.20 10.44
N GLU A 439 8.92 -9.24 11.29
CA GLU A 439 10.27 -9.60 10.89
C GLU A 439 10.53 -11.11 11.06
N GLU A 440 10.68 -11.85 9.96
CA GLU A 440 10.89 -13.32 9.95
C GLU A 440 12.07 -13.77 10.83
N ARG A 441 13.14 -12.98 10.89
CA ARG A 441 14.30 -13.25 11.74
C ARG A 441 13.96 -13.14 13.22
N VAL A 442 13.14 -12.17 13.62
CA VAL A 442 12.76 -11.91 15.03
C VAL A 442 11.70 -12.92 15.48
N ALA A 443 10.73 -13.23 14.62
CA ALA A 443 9.67 -14.21 14.86
C ALA A 443 10.21 -15.64 15.14
N LYS A 444 11.41 -15.97 14.62
CA LYS A 444 12.05 -17.27 14.84
C LYS A 444 12.71 -17.41 16.22
N TYR A 445 13.15 -16.31 16.84
CA TYR A 445 13.85 -16.33 18.14
C TYR A 445 12.98 -15.88 19.32
N LEU A 446 12.00 -15.03 19.06
CA LEU A 446 11.07 -14.50 20.05
C LEU A 446 9.70 -15.13 19.76
N GLY A 447 9.32 -16.18 20.50
CA GLY A 447 7.92 -16.61 20.50
C GLY A 447 6.98 -15.44 20.84
N SER A 448 5.67 -15.58 20.67
CA SER A 448 4.68 -14.50 20.87
C SER A 448 4.61 -13.87 22.28
N ASN A 449 5.29 -14.46 23.28
CA ASN A 449 5.11 -14.15 24.70
C ASN A 449 5.88 -12.89 25.21
N PRO A 450 7.16 -12.65 24.87
CA PRO A 450 7.93 -11.53 25.43
C PRO A 450 7.44 -10.16 24.93
N LEU A 451 7.12 -10.02 23.64
CA LEU A 451 6.59 -8.76 23.09
C LEU A 451 5.23 -8.39 23.70
N GLN A 452 4.41 -9.40 24.00
CA GLN A 452 3.13 -9.20 24.69
C GLN A 452 3.34 -8.77 26.15
N ALA A 453 4.34 -9.33 26.84
CA ALA A 453 4.73 -8.89 28.19
C ALA A 453 5.28 -7.45 28.19
N PHE A 454 6.07 -7.07 27.18
CA PHE A 454 6.50 -5.68 26.98
C PHE A 454 5.28 -4.76 26.76
N ALA A 455 4.37 -5.11 25.85
CA ALA A 455 3.13 -4.36 25.59
C ALA A 455 2.28 -4.16 26.86
N GLN A 456 2.14 -5.21 27.66
CA GLN A 456 1.40 -5.17 28.92
C GLN A 456 2.07 -4.27 29.97
N SER A 457 3.40 -4.26 30.00
CA SER A 457 4.16 -3.46 30.97
C SER A 457 4.14 -1.95 30.68
N VAL A 458 4.08 -1.58 29.39
CA VAL A 458 4.09 -0.18 28.94
C VAL A 458 2.68 0.39 28.71
N GLY A 459 1.75 -0.45 28.25
CA GLY A 459 0.43 -0.06 27.78
C GLY A 459 0.42 0.15 26.26
N ALA A 460 -0.32 -0.71 25.55
CA ALA A 460 -0.30 -0.79 24.09
C ALA A 460 -0.75 0.49 23.37
N GLU A 461 -1.62 1.28 24.01
CA GLU A 461 -2.16 2.54 23.46
C GLU A 461 -1.27 3.76 23.72
N ARG A 462 -0.20 3.63 24.54
CA ARG A 462 0.75 4.73 24.73
C ARG A 462 1.58 4.94 23.48
N THR A 463 2.00 6.18 23.25
CA THR A 463 2.74 6.57 22.05
C THR A 463 4.20 6.87 22.35
N ILE A 464 5.06 6.59 21.37
CA ILE A 464 6.45 7.04 21.31
C ILE A 464 6.47 8.33 20.50
N ALA A 465 6.98 9.42 21.08
CA ALA A 465 7.20 10.65 20.33
C ALA A 465 8.56 10.57 19.63
N ALA A 466 8.64 11.07 18.40
CA ALA A 466 9.88 11.05 17.63
C ALA A 466 10.15 12.42 17.03
N THR A 467 11.39 12.89 17.13
CA THR A 467 11.85 14.14 16.52
C THR A 467 13.11 13.88 15.71
N LEU A 468 13.10 14.31 14.45
CA LEU A 468 14.20 14.13 13.53
C LEU A 468 14.96 15.44 13.34
N TYR A 469 16.27 15.40 13.58
CA TYR A 469 17.19 16.53 13.42
C TYR A 469 18.14 16.25 12.25
N SER A 470 18.43 17.26 11.43
CA SER A 470 19.45 17.17 10.37
C SER A 470 20.68 17.99 10.77
N GLN A 471 21.78 17.32 11.13
CA GLN A 471 22.97 18.01 11.65
C GLN A 471 23.91 18.42 10.52
N ALA A 472 24.43 19.65 10.59
CA ALA A 472 25.45 20.11 9.62
C ALA A 472 26.79 19.38 9.85
N GLN A 473 27.14 19.16 11.12
CA GLN A 473 28.31 18.41 11.56
C GLN A 473 27.85 17.28 12.49
N PRO A 474 27.56 16.07 11.97
CA PRO A 474 27.42 14.89 12.81
C PRO A 474 28.78 14.70 13.51
N GLY A 475 28.76 14.45 14.82
CA GLY A 475 29.99 14.23 15.59
C GLY A 475 30.87 13.16 14.93
N HIS A 476 32.20 13.29 15.07
CA HIS A 476 33.19 12.40 14.47
C HIS A 476 32.79 10.92 14.58
N GLY A 477 32.32 10.34 13.48
CA GLY A 477 31.78 8.98 13.44
C GLY A 477 31.14 8.68 12.08
N GLU A 478 31.02 7.38 11.77
CA GLU A 478 30.46 6.89 10.50
C GLU A 478 29.09 7.53 10.19
N PRO A 479 28.79 7.84 8.91
CA PRO A 479 27.54 8.46 8.48
C PRO A 479 26.38 7.47 8.61
N THR A 480 25.87 7.40 9.83
CA THR A 480 24.77 6.54 10.28
C THR A 480 23.60 7.42 10.73
N LEU A 481 22.43 6.83 10.89
CA LEU A 481 21.34 7.43 11.65
C LEU A 481 21.69 7.26 13.13
N ARG A 482 21.98 8.37 13.82
CA ARG A 482 22.13 8.35 15.26
C ARG A 482 20.75 8.35 15.90
N VAL A 483 20.44 7.35 16.70
CA VAL A 483 19.16 7.24 17.43
C VAL A 483 19.41 7.45 18.90
N GLU A 484 18.83 8.51 19.47
CA GLU A 484 18.82 8.79 20.91
C GLU A 484 17.48 8.35 21.48
N VAL A 485 17.47 7.31 22.30
CA VAL A 485 16.29 6.91 23.05
C VAL A 485 16.31 7.59 24.40
N ARG A 486 15.27 8.34 24.69
CA ARG A 486 15.09 9.11 25.91
C ARG A 486 13.89 8.59 26.69
N LEU A 487 14.01 8.68 28.01
CA LEU A 487 12.94 8.33 28.95
C LEU A 487 12.92 9.40 30.04
N CYS A 488 11.76 10.03 30.25
CA CYS A 488 11.65 11.19 31.16
C CYS A 488 12.66 12.32 30.82
N GLY A 489 12.91 12.54 29.53
CA GLY A 489 13.87 13.50 29.00
C GLY A 489 15.34 13.15 29.23
N ARG A 490 15.67 11.96 29.74
CA ARG A 490 17.05 11.51 30.03
C ARG A 490 17.49 10.45 29.05
N LEU A 491 18.78 10.41 28.70
CA LEU A 491 19.32 9.47 27.73
C LEU A 491 19.28 8.05 28.31
N LEU A 492 18.52 7.17 27.68
CA LEU A 492 18.48 5.76 28.02
C LEU A 492 19.51 4.97 27.21
N ARG A 493 19.56 5.24 25.91
CA ARG A 493 20.37 4.51 24.93
C ARG A 493 20.71 5.40 23.75
N GLU A 494 21.94 5.28 23.25
CA GLU A 494 22.37 5.83 21.97
C GLU A 494 22.74 4.66 21.05
N ALA A 495 22.27 4.70 19.81
CA ALA A 495 22.52 3.67 18.81
C ALA A 495 22.86 4.30 17.45
N HIS A 496 23.67 3.61 16.65
CA HIS A 496 24.04 4.01 15.30
C HIS A 496 23.49 2.97 14.33
N ILE A 497 22.60 3.39 13.43
CA ILE A 497 21.94 2.51 12.46
C ILE A 497 22.44 2.85 11.06
N GLU A 498 22.96 1.84 10.35
CA GLU A 498 23.29 1.98 8.93
C GLU A 498 22.02 2.37 8.15
N THR A 499 22.13 3.42 7.35
CA THR A 499 21.01 3.92 6.55
C THR A 499 21.53 4.56 5.28
N VAL A 500 20.68 4.55 4.26
CA VAL A 500 20.90 5.30 3.01
C VAL A 500 20.62 6.80 3.18
N TYR A 501 20.06 7.22 4.33
CA TYR A 501 19.78 8.62 4.69
C TYR A 501 20.65 9.06 5.89
N PRO A 502 21.98 9.19 5.73
CA PRO A 502 22.87 9.57 6.83
C PRO A 502 22.70 11.04 7.24
N GLY A 503 23.37 11.46 8.31
CA GLY A 503 23.42 12.88 8.72
C GLY A 503 22.22 13.35 9.56
N HIS A 504 21.39 12.41 9.98
CA HIS A 504 20.26 12.67 10.86
C HIS A 504 20.47 12.13 12.27
N VAL A 505 19.86 12.82 13.24
CA VAL A 505 19.69 12.34 14.61
C VAL A 505 18.19 12.16 14.87
N LEU A 506 17.78 10.93 15.17
CA LEU A 506 16.41 10.59 15.56
C LEU A 506 16.33 10.51 17.08
N VAL A 507 15.59 11.41 17.69
CA VAL A 507 15.32 11.38 19.13
C VAL A 507 13.97 10.71 19.37
N LEU A 508 13.97 9.59 20.08
CA LEU A 508 12.77 8.84 20.48
C LEU A 508 12.50 9.08 21.96
N GLU A 509 11.36 9.69 22.30
CA GLU A 509 10.91 9.84 23.68
C GLU A 509 9.94 8.71 24.03
N MET A 510 10.38 7.82 24.92
CA MET A 510 9.62 6.66 25.39
C MET A 510 8.64 7.07 26.49
N PRO A 511 7.44 6.46 26.55
CA PRO A 511 6.53 6.66 27.68
C PRO A 511 7.12 6.12 28.99
N GLU A 512 6.64 6.64 30.12
CA GLU A 512 7.20 6.30 31.43
C GLU A 512 7.07 4.80 31.76
N VAL A 513 8.21 4.13 31.82
CA VAL A 513 8.38 2.72 32.20
C VAL A 513 9.63 2.56 33.03
N ARG A 514 9.79 1.38 33.64
CA ARG A 514 11.03 1.04 34.34
C ARG A 514 12.17 0.90 33.32
N PRO A 515 13.31 1.60 33.47
CA PRO A 515 14.46 1.50 32.57
C PRO A 515 14.92 0.05 32.37
N ALA A 516 14.93 -0.75 33.43
CA ALA A 516 15.33 -2.15 33.39
C ALA A 516 14.54 -2.98 32.35
N LEU A 517 13.24 -2.71 32.18
CA LEU A 517 12.41 -3.42 31.19
C LEU A 517 12.80 -3.14 29.73
N LEU A 518 13.51 -2.04 29.48
CA LEU A 518 13.93 -1.63 28.14
C LEU A 518 15.36 -2.09 27.82
N ILE A 519 16.25 -2.09 28.81
CA ILE A 519 17.69 -2.30 28.63
C ILE A 519 18.09 -3.76 28.92
N GLU A 520 17.38 -4.47 29.81
CA GLU A 520 17.70 -5.85 30.10
C GLU A 520 17.22 -6.78 28.98
N PRO A 521 17.99 -7.84 28.64
CA PRO A 521 17.53 -8.87 27.71
C PRO A 521 16.25 -9.51 28.23
N MET A 522 15.22 -9.63 27.38
CA MET A 522 13.94 -10.23 27.80
C MET A 522 14.10 -11.70 28.23
N THR A 523 15.05 -12.40 27.62
CA THR A 523 15.55 -13.72 28.01
C THR A 523 17.06 -13.83 27.70
N PRO A 524 17.82 -14.71 28.37
CA PRO A 524 19.23 -14.93 28.06
C PRO A 524 19.44 -15.25 26.57
N GLY A 525 20.24 -14.44 25.87
CA GLY A 525 20.52 -14.59 24.44
C GLY A 525 19.60 -13.80 23.49
N THR A 526 18.66 -13.00 24.02
CA THR A 526 17.86 -12.06 23.20
C THR A 526 18.39 -10.64 23.25
N LEU A 527 18.03 -9.83 22.26
CA LEU A 527 18.32 -8.39 22.26
C LEU A 527 17.41 -7.65 23.27
N PRO A 528 17.88 -6.57 23.90
CA PRO A 528 17.06 -5.67 24.70
C PRO A 528 15.87 -5.11 23.89
N ALA A 529 14.75 -4.83 24.56
CA ALA A 529 13.56 -4.26 23.91
C ALA A 529 13.85 -2.91 23.23
N VAL A 530 14.73 -2.08 23.83
CA VAL A 530 15.13 -0.79 23.25
C VAL A 530 15.79 -0.93 21.89
N ASP A 531 16.65 -1.94 21.70
CA ASP A 531 17.38 -2.14 20.44
C ASP A 531 16.44 -2.65 19.33
N LEU A 532 15.41 -3.44 19.69
CA LEU A 532 14.34 -3.86 18.78
C LEU A 532 13.47 -2.68 18.33
N VAL A 533 13.09 -1.80 19.27
CA VAL A 533 12.31 -0.58 18.98
C VAL A 533 13.09 0.34 18.04
N VAL A 534 14.36 0.61 18.34
CA VAL A 534 15.24 1.45 17.51
C VAL A 534 15.30 0.93 16.08
N SER A 535 15.55 -0.37 15.91
CA SER A 535 15.67 -1.00 14.59
C SER A 535 14.36 -0.95 13.80
N ALA A 536 13.24 -1.27 14.46
CA ALA A 536 11.91 -1.26 13.84
C ALA A 536 11.48 0.14 13.41
N VAL A 537 11.68 1.15 14.27
CA VAL A 537 11.31 2.54 14.01
C VAL A 537 12.18 3.13 12.90
N ALA A 538 13.52 2.96 12.95
CA ALA A 538 14.42 3.48 11.91
C ALA A 538 14.03 2.99 10.51
N ARG A 539 13.66 1.71 10.38
CA ARG A 539 13.23 1.11 9.12
C ARG A 539 11.90 1.66 8.61
N HIS A 540 10.90 1.80 9.48
CA HIS A 540 9.58 2.30 9.10
C HIS A 540 9.58 3.81 8.82
N LEU A 541 10.56 4.56 9.34
CA LEU A 541 10.72 5.99 9.08
C LEU A 541 11.51 6.32 7.81
N THR A 542 11.83 5.33 6.96
CA THR A 542 12.60 5.55 5.70
C THR A 542 12.00 6.67 4.83
N GLY A 543 10.67 6.73 4.67
CA GLY A 543 10.03 7.79 3.88
C GLY A 543 10.03 9.18 4.54
N GLU A 544 10.10 9.26 5.87
CA GLU A 544 10.27 10.53 6.60
C GLU A 544 11.73 11.00 6.52
N LEU A 545 12.69 10.07 6.65
CA LEU A 545 14.11 10.33 6.45
C LEU A 545 14.37 10.86 5.04
N GLU A 546 13.73 10.27 4.02
CA GLU A 546 13.80 10.75 2.64
C GLU A 546 13.31 12.19 2.49
N ARG A 547 12.11 12.48 2.97
CA ARG A 547 11.56 13.85 2.92
C ARG A 547 12.39 14.85 3.71
N SER A 548 12.97 14.42 4.83
CA SER A 548 13.87 15.24 5.64
C SER A 548 15.17 15.54 4.89
N ALA A 549 15.78 14.53 4.26
CA ALA A 549 16.98 14.69 3.45
C ALA A 549 16.71 15.61 2.24
N ARG A 550 15.62 15.38 1.48
CA ARG A 550 15.22 16.24 0.35
C ARG A 550 15.09 17.71 0.76
N ARG A 551 14.42 17.99 1.87
CA ARG A 551 14.28 19.37 2.39
C ARG A 551 15.61 19.98 2.83
N ALA A 552 16.46 19.19 3.49
CA ALA A 552 17.79 19.65 3.89
C ALA A 552 18.65 20.03 2.67
N LEU A 553 18.58 19.24 1.58
CA LEU A 553 19.32 19.50 0.34
C LEU A 553 18.86 20.78 -0.37
N GLY A 554 17.56 21.09 -0.38
CA GLY A 554 17.04 22.32 -0.97
C GLY A 554 17.61 23.61 -0.37
N GLY A 555 18.14 23.54 0.86
CA GLY A 555 18.83 24.66 1.53
C GLY A 555 20.35 24.70 1.34
N MET A 556 20.97 23.67 0.75
CA MET A 556 22.43 23.49 0.72
C MET A 556 23.12 24.09 -0.52
N ALA A 557 22.39 24.43 -1.58
CA ALA A 557 22.98 24.98 -2.82
C ALA A 557 23.79 26.29 -2.62
N HIS A 558 23.67 26.94 -1.46
CA HIS A 558 24.33 28.20 -1.13
C HIS A 558 25.17 28.18 0.16
N GLN A 559 25.40 27.00 0.76
CA GLN A 559 26.19 26.88 2.00
C GLN A 559 27.56 26.23 1.71
N GLU A 560 28.60 26.67 2.41
CA GLU A 560 29.90 25.99 2.39
C GLU A 560 29.76 24.60 3.03
N VAL A 561 30.02 23.55 2.25
CA VAL A 561 29.99 22.16 2.70
C VAL A 561 31.42 21.69 2.91
N ALA A 562 31.75 21.29 4.14
CA ALA A 562 33.04 20.68 4.44
C ALA A 562 33.07 19.22 3.97
N PRO A 563 34.07 18.80 3.16
CA PRO A 563 34.29 17.39 2.82
C PRO A 563 34.37 16.50 4.06
N GLY A 564 33.84 15.28 3.97
CA GLY A 564 33.78 14.34 5.09
C GLY A 564 32.75 14.69 6.18
N GLY A 565 32.07 15.84 6.10
CA GLY A 565 30.99 16.21 7.01
C GLY A 565 29.65 15.51 6.72
N GLY A 566 28.63 15.78 7.55
CA GLY A 566 27.30 15.19 7.37
C GLY A 566 26.55 15.72 6.16
N ALA A 567 26.69 17.01 5.87
CA ALA A 567 26.15 17.60 4.64
C ALA A 567 26.79 16.96 3.38
N ALA A 568 28.11 16.79 3.36
CA ALA A 568 28.79 16.08 2.27
C ALA A 568 28.29 14.63 2.14
N SER A 569 28.15 13.92 3.26
CA SER A 569 27.63 12.53 3.26
C SER A 569 26.19 12.44 2.75
N MET A 570 25.32 13.38 3.14
CA MET A 570 23.94 13.45 2.63
C MET A 570 23.89 13.73 1.13
N ILE A 571 24.74 14.65 0.65
CA ILE A 571 24.85 14.98 -0.77
C ILE A 571 25.33 13.76 -1.55
N VAL A 572 26.45 13.15 -1.16
CA VAL A 572 27.01 11.97 -1.83
C VAL A 572 26.02 10.80 -1.83
N SER A 573 25.37 10.50 -0.70
CA SER A 573 24.33 9.46 -0.63
C SER A 573 23.11 9.78 -1.47
N THR A 574 22.76 11.06 -1.62
CA THR A 574 21.63 11.44 -2.46
C THR A 574 21.99 11.35 -3.94
N ILE A 575 23.16 11.83 -4.35
CA ILE A 575 23.65 11.69 -5.71
C ILE A 575 23.81 10.22 -6.07
N ALA A 576 24.42 9.39 -5.21
CA ALA A 576 24.59 7.96 -5.46
C ALA A 576 23.26 7.20 -5.68
N ARG A 577 22.15 7.73 -5.17
CA ARG A 577 20.81 7.16 -5.40
C ARG A 577 20.13 7.80 -6.61
N ALA A 578 20.16 9.12 -6.72
CA ALA A 578 19.35 9.86 -7.67
C ALA A 578 20.04 10.11 -9.02
N ALA A 579 21.36 9.92 -9.11
CA ALA A 579 22.12 10.14 -10.32
C ALA A 579 22.43 8.84 -11.06
N ILE A 580 22.44 8.92 -12.39
CA ILE A 580 22.94 7.87 -13.28
C ILE A 580 24.17 8.36 -14.02
N LYS A 581 24.93 7.42 -14.60
CA LYS A 581 25.99 7.75 -15.57
C LYS A 581 25.39 7.81 -16.97
N ARG A 582 25.83 8.80 -17.74
CA ARG A 582 25.41 9.02 -19.13
C ARG A 582 26.61 9.28 -20.02
N LEU A 583 26.50 8.87 -21.28
CA LEU A 583 27.41 9.33 -22.32
C LEU A 583 26.87 10.62 -22.94
N ARG A 584 27.55 11.75 -22.69
CA ARG A 584 27.22 13.05 -23.30
C ARG A 584 28.22 13.41 -24.39
N LYS A 585 27.80 14.20 -25.38
CA LYS A 585 28.74 14.85 -26.31
C LYS A 585 29.57 15.90 -25.58
N GLY A 586 30.88 15.71 -25.54
CA GLY A 586 31.85 16.68 -25.04
C GLY A 586 32.21 17.76 -26.08
N PRO A 587 33.04 18.74 -25.68
CA PRO A 587 33.56 19.77 -26.58
C PRO A 587 34.34 19.11 -27.73
N GLY A 588 33.84 19.23 -28.97
CA GLY A 588 34.42 18.56 -30.14
C GLY A 588 33.67 17.31 -30.63
N GLY A 589 32.53 16.97 -30.02
CA GLY A 589 31.62 15.93 -30.51
C GLY A 589 31.97 14.49 -30.12
N GLN A 590 33.03 14.29 -29.33
CA GLN A 590 33.37 12.99 -28.75
C GLN A 590 32.48 12.69 -27.54
N ALA A 591 32.11 11.43 -27.34
CA ALA A 591 31.35 11.02 -26.15
C ALA A 591 32.24 11.11 -24.89
N ARG A 592 31.66 11.52 -23.76
CA ARG A 592 32.29 11.52 -22.43
C ARG A 592 31.32 11.00 -21.38
N VAL A 593 31.84 10.41 -20.31
CA VAL A 593 31.02 10.01 -19.15
C VAL A 593 30.67 11.24 -18.32
N ALA A 594 29.40 11.41 -17.99
CA ALA A 594 28.90 12.43 -17.08
C ALA A 594 27.91 11.82 -16.07
N PHE A 595 27.73 12.46 -14.93
CA PHE A 595 26.65 12.14 -13.99
C PHE A 595 25.43 13.01 -14.30
N SER A 596 24.24 12.49 -14.08
CA SER A 596 23.00 13.25 -14.29
C SER A 596 21.97 12.85 -13.25
N VAL A 597 21.44 13.83 -12.53
CA VAL A 597 20.39 13.63 -11.54
C VAL A 597 19.06 13.44 -12.25
N LEU A 598 18.37 12.33 -11.97
CA LEU A 598 17.09 11.99 -12.58
C LEU A 598 15.88 12.41 -11.75
N ASP A 599 16.09 12.77 -10.49
CA ASP A 599 15.01 13.19 -9.61
C ASP A 599 14.70 14.68 -9.86
N PRO A 600 13.52 15.02 -10.40
CA PRO A 600 13.17 16.41 -10.73
C PRO A 600 13.07 17.32 -9.50
N ASP A 601 12.95 16.74 -8.30
CA ASP A 601 12.91 17.49 -7.05
C ASP A 601 14.31 17.84 -6.52
N ILE A 602 15.36 17.29 -7.13
CA ILE A 602 16.74 17.54 -6.74
C ILE A 602 17.39 18.45 -7.79
N ASP A 603 17.89 19.60 -7.34
CA ASP A 603 18.61 20.53 -8.20
C ASP A 603 19.93 19.91 -8.70
N ALA A 604 20.14 19.91 -10.01
CA ALA A 604 21.37 19.41 -10.64
C ALA A 604 22.62 20.16 -10.15
N ALA A 605 22.48 21.39 -9.63
CA ALA A 605 23.57 22.14 -9.00
C ALA A 605 24.24 21.39 -7.84
N ILE A 606 23.57 20.39 -7.24
CA ILE A 606 24.16 19.52 -6.22
C ILE A 606 25.42 18.79 -6.71
N LEU A 607 25.53 18.49 -8.01
CA LEU A 607 26.70 17.83 -8.61
C LEU A 607 27.96 18.70 -8.59
N GLN A 608 27.79 20.02 -8.49
CA GLN A 608 28.87 21.02 -8.50
C GLN A 608 29.38 21.36 -7.10
N ILE A 609 28.69 20.92 -6.04
CA ILE A 609 29.10 21.17 -4.67
C ILE A 609 30.35 20.33 -4.35
N PRO A 610 31.45 20.94 -3.86
CA PRO A 610 32.64 20.20 -3.47
C PRO A 610 32.37 19.42 -2.18
N VAL A 611 32.34 18.08 -2.29
CA VAL A 611 31.97 17.19 -1.17
C VAL A 611 33.01 16.10 -0.90
N LEU A 612 34.02 15.98 -1.76
CA LEU A 612 35.11 15.02 -1.66
C LEU A 612 36.45 15.74 -1.54
N GLU A 613 37.49 15.01 -1.15
CA GLU A 613 38.84 15.53 -0.99
C GLU A 613 39.86 14.51 -1.53
N THR A 614 40.93 14.99 -2.17
CA THR A 614 42.08 14.15 -2.56
C THR A 614 43.04 13.98 -1.39
N LEU A 615 44.00 13.05 -1.48
CA LEU A 615 45.04 12.89 -0.45
C LEU A 615 45.94 14.12 -0.27
N THR A 616 45.94 15.03 -1.26
CA THR A 616 46.68 16.30 -1.19
C THR A 616 45.87 17.46 -0.62
N GLY A 617 44.58 17.23 -0.31
CA GLY A 617 43.67 18.22 0.26
C GLY A 617 42.86 19.04 -0.75
N GLU A 618 42.87 18.66 -2.03
CA GLU A 618 42.06 19.33 -3.06
C GLU A 618 40.60 18.89 -2.94
N THR A 619 39.68 19.84 -2.81
CA THR A 619 38.25 19.55 -2.72
C THR A 619 37.61 19.36 -4.10
N LEU A 620 36.86 18.29 -4.29
CA LEU A 620 36.27 17.91 -5.57
C LEU A 620 34.73 17.80 -5.48
N SER A 621 34.07 18.27 -6.53
CA SER A 621 32.64 18.02 -6.78
C SER A 621 32.45 16.71 -7.55
N ILE A 622 31.21 16.21 -7.66
CA ILE A 622 30.93 15.00 -8.43
C ILE A 622 31.18 15.20 -9.93
N ASP A 623 30.95 16.41 -10.47
CA ASP A 623 31.32 16.73 -11.86
C ASP A 623 32.83 16.73 -12.08
N ALA A 624 33.60 17.22 -11.09
CA ALA A 624 35.05 17.15 -11.12
C ALA A 624 35.54 15.68 -11.06
N VAL A 625 34.83 14.81 -10.34
CA VAL A 625 35.09 13.35 -10.33
C VAL A 625 34.88 12.74 -11.72
N ALA A 626 33.81 13.08 -12.44
CA ALA A 626 33.63 12.58 -13.81
C ALA A 626 34.79 12.97 -14.73
N SER A 627 35.25 14.23 -14.62
CA SER A 627 36.41 14.73 -15.37
C SER A 627 37.72 14.06 -14.95
N MET A 628 37.86 13.70 -13.67
CA MET A 628 39.00 12.96 -13.15
C MET A 628 39.02 11.53 -13.70
N MET A 629 37.87 10.85 -13.73
CA MET A 629 37.75 9.51 -14.33
C MET A 629 38.18 9.50 -15.79
N GLU A 630 37.82 10.51 -16.59
CA GLU A 630 38.23 10.61 -17.99
C GLU A 630 39.76 10.63 -18.16
N ARG A 631 40.48 11.36 -17.29
CA ARG A 631 41.96 11.38 -17.27
C ARG A 631 42.57 10.08 -16.76
N GLN A 632 41.83 9.35 -15.93
CA GLN A 632 42.23 8.12 -15.24
C GLN A 632 41.77 6.84 -15.96
N GLY A 633 41.45 6.94 -17.25
CA GLY A 633 41.07 5.79 -18.06
C GLY A 633 39.70 5.20 -17.72
N GLY A 634 38.78 6.02 -17.19
CA GLY A 634 37.47 5.58 -16.73
C GLY A 634 37.48 4.93 -15.34
N LEU A 635 38.57 5.08 -14.58
CA LEU A 635 38.72 4.54 -13.23
C LEU A 635 38.73 5.67 -12.19
N LEU A 636 38.35 5.32 -10.96
CA LEU A 636 38.39 6.16 -9.78
C LEU A 636 39.25 5.49 -8.72
N TYR A 637 40.12 6.25 -8.06
CA TYR A 637 41.07 5.74 -7.09
C TYR A 637 40.79 6.27 -5.70
N GLY A 638 40.78 5.39 -4.69
CA GLY A 638 40.54 5.77 -3.30
C GLY A 638 41.37 4.97 -2.29
N VAL A 639 41.51 5.56 -1.10
CA VAL A 639 42.01 4.89 0.10
C VAL A 639 41.08 5.18 1.27
N VAL A 640 41.08 4.29 2.27
CA VAL A 640 40.36 4.49 3.53
C VAL A 640 41.31 4.36 4.73
N PRO A 641 41.01 5.00 5.88
CA PRO A 641 41.92 5.06 7.02
C PRO A 641 42.28 3.71 7.65
N GLU A 642 41.42 2.70 7.50
CA GLU A 642 41.54 1.42 8.20
C GLU A 642 42.63 0.50 7.64
N VAL A 643 43.16 0.79 6.44
CA VAL A 643 44.17 -0.02 5.76
C VAL A 643 45.38 0.86 5.42
N ALA A 644 46.58 0.34 5.71
CA ALA A 644 47.82 1.07 5.48
C ALA A 644 48.08 1.24 3.97
N PRO A 645 48.25 2.48 3.45
CA PRO A 645 48.29 2.71 2.01
C PRO A 645 49.70 2.50 1.39
N ASP A 646 49.78 1.67 0.35
CA ASP A 646 50.93 1.49 -0.56
C ASP A 646 50.77 2.36 -1.82
N LEU A 647 51.28 3.60 -1.73
CA LEU A 647 51.15 4.61 -2.77
C LEU A 647 52.43 4.80 -3.59
N GLU A 648 53.35 3.84 -3.58
CA GLU A 648 54.65 3.99 -4.22
C GLU A 648 54.51 4.24 -5.74
N GLY A 649 55.03 5.40 -6.19
CA GLY A 649 55.03 5.79 -7.60
C GLY A 649 53.66 6.19 -8.17
N LEU A 650 52.66 6.43 -7.32
CA LEU A 650 51.35 6.95 -7.72
C LEU A 650 51.25 8.46 -7.49
N ASP A 651 50.54 9.16 -8.38
CA ASP A 651 50.18 10.56 -8.19
C ASP A 651 49.05 10.73 -7.15
N GLN A 652 49.40 11.17 -5.94
CA GLN A 652 48.46 11.34 -4.83
C GLN A 652 47.43 12.46 -5.04
N ALA A 653 47.70 13.42 -5.94
CA ALA A 653 46.73 14.48 -6.26
C ALA A 653 45.46 13.93 -6.94
N ASN A 654 45.55 12.70 -7.44
CA ASN A 654 44.53 12.02 -8.22
C ASN A 654 43.88 10.84 -7.45
N ILE A 655 44.13 10.73 -6.14
CA ILE A 655 43.60 9.67 -5.25
C ILE A 655 42.69 10.31 -4.19
N LEU A 656 41.49 9.76 -4.02
CA LEU A 656 40.50 10.25 -3.06
C LEU A 656 40.77 9.76 -1.62
N ALA A 657 40.62 10.65 -0.65
CA ALA A 657 40.61 10.34 0.78
C ALA A 657 39.17 10.04 1.23
N LEU A 658 38.84 8.77 1.49
CA LEU A 658 37.46 8.33 1.69
C LEU A 658 37.26 7.69 3.07
N GLY A 659 36.10 7.91 3.69
CA GLY A 659 35.59 7.01 4.73
C GLY A 659 34.82 5.84 4.12
N LEU A 660 34.65 4.73 4.86
CA LEU A 660 34.00 3.50 4.39
C LEU A 660 32.63 3.72 3.71
N HIS A 661 31.78 4.59 4.27
CA HIS A 661 30.47 4.87 3.66
C HIS A 661 30.59 5.68 2.37
N THR A 662 31.44 6.70 2.34
CA THR A 662 31.67 7.51 1.14
C THR A 662 32.23 6.64 0.01
N GLU A 663 33.15 5.73 0.34
CA GLU A 663 33.63 4.67 -0.57
C GLU A 663 32.47 3.83 -1.11
N ARG A 664 31.57 3.32 -0.25
CA ARG A 664 30.39 2.56 -0.68
C ARG A 664 29.50 3.36 -1.63
N MET A 665 29.23 4.63 -1.32
CA MET A 665 28.38 5.49 -2.15
C MET A 665 29.02 5.85 -3.49
N LEU A 666 30.34 6.11 -3.50
CA LEU A 666 31.07 6.34 -4.75
C LEU A 666 31.21 5.08 -5.58
N THR A 667 31.41 3.94 -4.94
CA THR A 667 31.40 2.63 -5.62
C THR A 667 30.03 2.37 -6.26
N ALA A 668 28.93 2.66 -5.57
CA ALA A 668 27.59 2.58 -6.15
C ALA A 668 27.44 3.53 -7.35
N LEU A 669 27.83 4.80 -7.17
CA LEU A 669 27.71 5.84 -8.21
C LEU A 669 28.60 5.58 -9.43
N ALA A 670 29.87 5.26 -9.25
CA ALA A 670 30.85 5.04 -10.32
C ALA A 670 30.72 3.63 -10.91
N GLY A 671 30.37 2.65 -10.08
CA GLY A 671 30.39 1.22 -10.38
C GLY A 671 31.56 0.51 -9.74
N GLU A 672 31.28 -0.67 -9.22
CA GLU A 672 32.26 -1.64 -8.73
C GLU A 672 33.42 -1.88 -9.70
N ALA A 673 33.10 -1.93 -11.00
CA ALA A 673 34.07 -2.10 -12.08
C ALA A 673 35.01 -0.90 -12.30
N SER A 674 34.58 0.29 -11.90
CA SER A 674 35.28 1.56 -12.17
C SER A 674 35.92 2.16 -10.91
N TYR A 675 35.72 1.57 -9.74
CA TYR A 675 36.43 1.95 -8.52
C TYR A 675 37.60 0.99 -8.26
N VAL A 676 38.75 1.56 -7.89
CA VAL A 676 39.95 0.81 -7.52
C VAL A 676 40.47 1.35 -6.18
N ARG A 677 40.56 0.44 -5.22
CA ARG A 677 41.20 0.71 -3.94
C ARG A 677 42.70 0.50 -4.07
N VAL A 678 43.51 1.50 -3.74
CA VAL A 678 44.97 1.49 -3.95
C VAL A 678 45.77 1.41 -2.66
N ASP A 679 45.13 1.09 -1.54
CA ASP A 679 45.79 1.03 -0.24
C ASP A 679 46.66 -0.23 -0.06
N SER A 680 46.28 -1.41 -0.53
CA SER A 680 47.11 -2.64 -0.38
C SER A 680 47.86 -3.07 -1.65
N ARG A 681 47.61 -2.40 -2.78
CA ARG A 681 48.11 -2.71 -4.14
C ARG A 681 48.44 -4.20 -4.35
N ASP A 682 47.43 -5.02 -4.58
CA ASP A 682 47.61 -6.47 -4.61
C ASP A 682 48.43 -6.96 -5.82
N GLN A 683 49.19 -8.04 -5.65
CA GLN A 683 49.93 -8.71 -6.73
C GLN A 683 49.08 -9.82 -7.36
N LEU A 684 48.71 -9.62 -8.62
CA LEU A 684 47.79 -10.49 -9.37
C LEU A 684 48.55 -11.54 -10.19
N ALA A 685 49.63 -11.14 -10.85
CA ALA A 685 50.47 -12.04 -11.65
C ALA A 685 51.92 -11.59 -11.65
N SER A 686 52.85 -12.53 -11.85
CA SER A 686 54.28 -12.21 -11.94
C SER A 686 55.06 -13.11 -12.89
N TYR A 687 56.12 -12.56 -13.46
CA TYR A 687 57.10 -13.29 -14.27
C TYR A 687 58.46 -12.56 -14.23
N HIS A 688 59.50 -13.22 -13.70
CA HIS A 688 60.87 -12.67 -13.64
C HIS A 688 60.97 -11.21 -13.12
N GLY A 689 60.15 -10.87 -12.13
CA GLY A 689 60.12 -9.54 -11.52
C GLY A 689 59.26 -8.50 -12.25
N ALA A 690 58.66 -8.84 -13.40
CA ALA A 690 57.57 -8.07 -13.98
C ALA A 690 56.27 -8.47 -13.29
N LEU A 691 55.53 -7.49 -12.78
CA LEU A 691 54.36 -7.68 -11.93
C LEU A 691 53.12 -7.03 -12.56
N CYS A 692 52.01 -7.77 -12.61
CA CYS A 692 50.69 -7.17 -12.76
C CYS A 692 50.11 -6.99 -11.36
N ARG A 693 49.89 -5.72 -10.97
CA ARG A 693 49.23 -5.32 -9.72
C ARG A 693 47.93 -4.59 -10.03
N ASP A 694 47.26 -4.07 -9.02
CA ASP A 694 46.06 -3.24 -9.22
C ASP A 694 46.29 -2.15 -10.28
N VAL A 695 45.30 -2.00 -11.17
CA VAL A 695 45.37 -1.13 -12.35
C VAL A 695 45.36 0.32 -11.92
N ALA A 696 46.42 1.08 -12.23
CA ALA A 696 46.63 2.47 -11.83
C ALA A 696 46.81 3.41 -13.05
N VAL A 697 45.93 3.27 -14.05
CA VAL A 697 45.94 4.08 -15.28
C VAL A 697 45.73 5.55 -14.94
N GLY A 698 46.57 6.43 -15.50
CA GLY A 698 46.54 7.88 -15.23
C GLY A 698 47.21 8.30 -13.92
N LEU A 699 47.38 7.40 -12.94
CA LEU A 699 48.17 7.67 -11.73
C LEU A 699 49.67 7.44 -11.93
N LYS A 700 50.04 6.56 -12.86
CA LYS A 700 51.44 6.27 -13.22
C LYS A 700 51.56 5.95 -14.70
N THR A 701 52.79 6.06 -15.21
CA THR A 701 53.14 5.62 -16.56
C THR A 701 53.57 4.16 -16.53
N TYR A 702 53.00 3.35 -17.41
CA TYR A 702 53.38 1.95 -17.61
C TYR A 702 54.38 1.80 -18.75
N THR A 703 55.14 0.71 -18.68
CA THR A 703 56.01 0.28 -19.78
C THR A 703 55.19 -0.03 -21.03
N SER A 704 55.72 0.28 -22.22
CA SER A 704 55.09 -0.01 -23.52
C SER A 704 55.07 -1.53 -23.82
N PHE A 705 54.18 -2.25 -23.15
CA PHE A 705 53.99 -3.70 -23.24
C PHE A 705 52.48 -4.04 -23.31
N PRO A 706 52.07 -5.19 -23.90
CA PRO A 706 50.65 -5.55 -24.04
C PRO A 706 49.84 -5.68 -22.73
N LEU A 707 50.52 -5.76 -21.59
CA LEU A 707 49.94 -5.78 -20.24
C LEU A 707 50.49 -4.63 -19.40
N LEU A 708 49.70 -4.18 -18.42
CA LEU A 708 50.07 -3.11 -17.50
C LEU A 708 51.03 -3.62 -16.41
N VAL A 709 52.31 -3.74 -16.77
CA VAL A 709 53.36 -4.31 -15.91
C VAL A 709 54.16 -3.24 -15.18
N GLU A 710 54.59 -3.56 -13.96
CA GLU A 710 55.54 -2.78 -13.17
C GLU A 710 56.67 -3.65 -12.60
N GLY A 711 57.70 -3.01 -12.03
CA GLY A 711 58.91 -3.69 -11.59
C GLY A 711 59.92 -3.86 -12.72
N ALA A 712 60.28 -5.10 -13.05
CA ALA A 712 61.19 -5.36 -14.17
C ALA A 712 60.52 -5.02 -15.51
N ASP A 713 61.25 -4.32 -16.39
CA ASP A 713 60.80 -3.85 -17.70
C ASP A 713 60.96 -4.95 -18.78
N PRO A 714 59.87 -5.60 -19.24
CA PRO A 714 59.97 -6.71 -20.19
C PRO A 714 60.45 -6.29 -21.57
N THR A 715 60.35 -5.01 -21.94
CA THR A 715 60.75 -4.52 -23.27
C THR A 715 62.26 -4.62 -23.49
N ARG A 716 63.03 -4.80 -22.41
CA ARG A 716 64.48 -5.02 -22.42
C ARG A 716 64.87 -6.48 -22.63
N TRP A 717 63.92 -7.40 -22.59
CA TRP A 717 64.16 -8.82 -22.84
C TRP A 717 64.09 -9.13 -24.33
N ASP A 718 64.55 -10.31 -24.74
CA ASP A 718 64.40 -10.73 -26.13
C ASP A 718 62.95 -11.05 -26.49
N ALA A 719 62.63 -11.13 -27.79
CA ALA A 719 61.26 -11.32 -28.26
C ALA A 719 60.64 -12.69 -27.90
N ALA A 720 61.45 -13.70 -27.55
CA ALA A 720 60.94 -14.99 -27.09
C ALA A 720 60.54 -14.90 -25.61
N GLU A 721 61.39 -14.27 -24.80
CA GLU A 721 61.15 -14.03 -23.38
C GLU A 721 59.97 -13.06 -23.16
N GLN A 722 59.84 -12.03 -24.00
CA GLN A 722 58.67 -11.14 -23.98
C GLN A 722 57.36 -11.90 -24.23
N ARG A 723 57.36 -12.87 -25.15
CA ARG A 723 56.21 -13.73 -25.45
C ARG A 723 55.92 -14.70 -24.30
N ALA A 724 56.96 -15.30 -23.70
CA ALA A 724 56.82 -16.16 -22.54
C ALA A 724 56.25 -15.41 -21.32
N CYS A 725 56.71 -14.17 -21.10
CA CYS A 725 56.18 -13.27 -20.09
C CYS A 725 54.68 -12.99 -20.31
N ALA A 726 54.30 -12.54 -21.52
CA ALA A 726 52.91 -12.26 -21.84
C ALA A 726 52.02 -13.51 -21.63
N HIS A 727 52.47 -14.68 -22.13
CA HIS A 727 51.76 -15.94 -21.93
C HIS A 727 51.58 -16.26 -20.43
N ALA A 728 52.65 -16.19 -19.63
CA ALA A 728 52.62 -16.52 -18.21
C ALA A 728 51.69 -15.58 -17.42
N LEU A 729 51.74 -14.28 -17.70
CA LEU A 729 50.90 -13.28 -17.04
C LEU A 729 49.43 -13.43 -17.43
N VAL A 730 49.11 -13.54 -18.74
CA VAL A 730 47.73 -13.76 -19.20
C VAL A 730 47.14 -15.04 -18.61
N THR A 731 47.92 -16.13 -18.55
CA THR A 731 47.46 -17.40 -17.98
C THR A 731 47.11 -17.27 -16.49
N GLN A 732 47.96 -16.60 -15.71
CA GLN A 732 47.71 -16.35 -14.28
C GLN A 732 46.46 -15.48 -14.08
N LEU A 733 46.33 -14.39 -14.85
CA LEU A 733 45.18 -13.48 -14.76
C LEU A 733 43.86 -14.16 -15.15
N LYS A 734 43.85 -14.96 -16.21
CA LYS A 734 42.68 -15.75 -16.62
C LYS A 734 42.27 -16.74 -15.52
N GLY A 735 43.24 -17.40 -14.89
CA GLY A 735 42.98 -18.30 -13.76
C GLY A 735 42.32 -17.59 -12.56
N LEU A 736 42.69 -16.33 -12.29
CA LEU A 736 42.03 -15.54 -11.24
C LEU A 736 40.58 -15.19 -11.57
N VAL A 737 40.28 -14.84 -12.82
CA VAL A 737 38.89 -14.53 -13.24
C VAL A 737 37.97 -15.76 -13.15
N GLU A 738 38.50 -16.94 -13.50
CA GLU A 738 37.80 -18.23 -13.50
C GLU A 738 37.65 -18.87 -12.11
N ALA A 739 38.37 -18.37 -11.09
CA ALA A 739 38.30 -18.87 -9.72
C ALA A 739 36.92 -18.63 -9.08
N ARG A 740 36.51 -19.52 -8.17
CA ARG A 740 35.23 -19.39 -7.44
C ARG A 740 35.33 -18.37 -6.31
N ASP A 741 34.19 -17.82 -5.87
CA ASP A 741 34.12 -16.78 -4.81
C ASP A 741 34.76 -17.18 -3.46
N ASN A 742 34.90 -18.48 -3.17
CA ASN A 742 35.57 -18.96 -1.96
C ASN A 742 37.10 -19.12 -2.10
N GLU A 743 37.63 -19.04 -3.33
CA GLU A 743 39.05 -19.28 -3.65
C GLU A 743 39.85 -17.98 -3.75
N VAL A 744 39.21 -16.91 -4.23
CA VAL A 744 39.81 -15.60 -4.47
C VAL A 744 38.76 -14.51 -4.20
N THR A 745 39.18 -13.36 -3.66
CA THR A 745 38.26 -12.24 -3.40
C THR A 745 37.72 -11.66 -4.72
N GLN A 746 36.51 -11.09 -4.69
CA GLN A 746 35.93 -10.48 -5.90
C GLN A 746 36.79 -9.34 -6.46
N GLU A 747 37.53 -8.60 -5.62
CA GLU A 747 38.41 -7.53 -6.09
C GLU A 747 39.56 -8.05 -6.97
N PHE A 748 40.20 -9.17 -6.59
CA PHE A 748 41.22 -9.82 -7.43
C PHE A 748 40.66 -10.22 -8.80
N ARG A 749 39.42 -10.74 -8.84
CA ARG A 749 38.74 -11.11 -10.10
C ARG A 749 38.52 -9.88 -10.98
N ARG A 750 38.05 -8.76 -10.40
CA ARG A 750 37.83 -7.49 -11.11
C ARG A 750 39.12 -6.92 -11.67
N GLN A 751 40.18 -6.86 -10.86
CA GLN A 751 41.48 -6.35 -11.29
C GLN A 751 42.07 -7.22 -12.40
N ALA A 752 42.02 -8.55 -12.27
CA ALA A 752 42.48 -9.45 -13.32
C ALA A 752 41.68 -9.28 -14.62
N LEU A 753 40.36 -9.13 -14.55
CA LEU A 753 39.50 -8.86 -15.70
C LEU A 753 39.88 -7.55 -16.41
N ARG A 754 40.17 -6.47 -15.67
CA ARG A 754 40.61 -5.19 -16.26
C ARG A 754 41.91 -5.35 -17.07
N HIS A 755 42.88 -6.11 -16.56
CA HIS A 755 44.11 -6.44 -17.30
C HIS A 755 43.84 -7.25 -18.57
N LEU A 756 42.96 -8.25 -18.52
CA LEU A 756 42.60 -9.05 -19.69
C LEU A 756 41.85 -8.24 -20.75
N GLN A 757 40.94 -7.36 -20.34
CA GLN A 757 40.26 -6.41 -21.21
C GLN A 757 41.28 -5.45 -21.87
N TRP A 758 42.23 -4.91 -21.09
CA TRP A 758 43.31 -4.09 -21.64
C TRP A 758 44.10 -4.83 -22.73
N PHE A 759 44.53 -6.06 -22.42
CA PHE A 759 45.30 -6.90 -23.32
C PHE A 759 44.55 -7.18 -24.62
N VAL A 760 43.28 -7.60 -24.57
CA VAL A 760 42.54 -7.98 -25.78
C VAL A 760 42.34 -6.80 -26.74
N VAL A 761 42.16 -5.59 -26.20
CA VAL A 761 41.94 -4.37 -26.99
C VAL A 761 43.24 -3.84 -27.60
N HIS A 762 44.34 -3.85 -26.83
CA HIS A 762 45.60 -3.20 -27.24
C HIS A 762 46.66 -4.16 -27.79
N ARG A 763 46.50 -5.50 -27.72
CA ARG A 763 47.58 -6.42 -28.14
C ARG A 763 48.05 -6.22 -29.58
N GLU A 764 47.18 -5.75 -30.48
CA GLU A 764 47.50 -5.53 -31.90
C GLU A 764 48.37 -4.28 -32.12
N ASP A 765 48.45 -3.38 -31.12
CA ASP A 765 49.28 -2.17 -31.17
C ASP A 765 50.78 -2.46 -30.93
N TYR A 766 51.10 -3.67 -30.46
CA TYR A 766 52.46 -4.07 -30.13
C TYR A 766 53.05 -5.00 -31.20
N ALA A 767 54.32 -4.79 -31.56
CA ALA A 767 55.03 -5.59 -32.57
C ALA A 767 55.32 -7.06 -32.15
N LEU A 768 54.75 -7.50 -31.03
CA LEU A 768 54.79 -8.86 -30.55
C LEU A 768 53.59 -9.57 -31.15
N ALA A 769 53.77 -10.40 -32.18
CA ALA A 769 52.69 -11.23 -32.74
C ALA A 769 52.26 -12.31 -31.72
N ILE A 770 51.46 -11.90 -30.73
CA ILE A 770 51.04 -12.71 -29.59
C ILE A 770 49.67 -13.33 -29.90
N GLU A 771 49.51 -14.61 -29.53
CA GLU A 771 48.25 -15.34 -29.60
C GLU A 771 47.15 -14.67 -28.76
N ASP A 772 45.88 -14.87 -29.11
CA ASP A 772 44.77 -14.29 -28.35
C ASP A 772 44.45 -15.05 -27.06
N PHE A 773 45.07 -16.22 -26.83
CA PHE A 773 44.81 -17.12 -25.70
C PHE A 773 43.34 -17.52 -25.53
N GLY A 774 42.58 -17.52 -26.64
CA GLY A 774 41.13 -17.73 -26.64
C GLY A 774 40.33 -16.59 -26.01
N LEU A 775 40.95 -15.44 -25.70
CA LEU A 775 40.27 -14.32 -25.05
C LEU A 775 39.33 -13.56 -26.00
N ASN A 776 39.52 -13.63 -27.32
CA ASN A 776 38.61 -12.99 -28.27
C ASN A 776 37.18 -13.54 -28.18
N ASP A 777 37.05 -14.82 -27.83
CA ASP A 777 35.76 -15.52 -27.66
C ASP A 777 35.29 -15.56 -26.21
N TYR A 778 36.14 -15.14 -25.28
CA TYR A 778 35.82 -15.13 -23.87
C TYR A 778 34.88 -13.95 -23.54
N PRO A 779 33.80 -14.19 -22.78
CA PRO A 779 32.80 -13.15 -22.48
C PRO A 779 33.32 -12.18 -21.41
N MET A 780 34.11 -11.18 -21.83
CA MET A 780 34.73 -10.18 -20.93
C MET A 780 33.95 -8.89 -20.81
N PHE A 781 32.92 -8.67 -21.63
CA PHE A 781 32.12 -7.44 -21.64
C PHE A 781 30.68 -7.75 -21.25
N LEU A 782 30.01 -6.83 -20.57
CA LEU A 782 28.62 -7.02 -20.16
C LEU A 782 27.68 -6.28 -21.11
N THR A 783 26.66 -6.96 -21.58
CA THR A 783 25.61 -6.36 -22.41
C THR A 783 24.58 -5.65 -21.55
N ALA A 784 23.79 -4.76 -22.15
CA ALA A 784 22.70 -4.06 -21.48
C ALA A 784 21.64 -5.00 -20.86
N GLN A 785 21.58 -6.26 -21.29
CA GLN A 785 20.70 -7.30 -20.75
C GLN A 785 21.36 -8.15 -19.64
N GLY A 786 22.57 -7.79 -19.21
CA GLY A 786 23.32 -8.52 -18.18
C GLY A 786 23.95 -9.82 -18.66
N ARG A 787 24.15 -10.01 -19.97
CA ARG A 787 24.80 -11.19 -20.55
C ARG A 787 26.26 -10.91 -20.88
N GLY A 788 27.10 -11.93 -20.86
CA GLY A 788 28.48 -11.84 -21.34
C GLY A 788 28.58 -11.70 -22.87
N ALA A 789 29.40 -10.75 -23.34
CA ALA A 789 29.78 -10.54 -24.74
C ALA A 789 31.30 -10.63 -24.92
N SER A 790 31.72 -11.17 -26.06
CA SER A 790 33.14 -11.35 -26.39
C SER A 790 33.69 -10.19 -27.21
N TYR A 791 35.02 -10.03 -27.22
CA TYR A 791 35.65 -8.97 -28.02
C TYR A 791 35.45 -9.18 -29.53
N ARG A 792 35.39 -10.44 -29.99
CA ARG A 792 35.10 -10.76 -31.40
C ARG A 792 33.77 -10.14 -31.84
N GLN A 793 32.73 -10.33 -31.04
CA GLN A 793 31.40 -9.80 -31.32
C GLN A 793 31.40 -8.26 -31.38
N ILE A 794 32.15 -7.60 -30.50
CA ILE A 794 32.29 -6.13 -30.52
C ILE A 794 33.01 -5.66 -31.80
N ARG A 795 34.07 -6.35 -32.24
CA ARG A 795 34.77 -6.02 -33.48
C ARG A 795 33.89 -6.18 -34.73
N GLU A 796 33.03 -7.19 -34.74
CA GLU A 796 32.07 -7.40 -35.84
C GLU A 796 31.11 -6.21 -35.98
N VAL A 797 30.68 -5.61 -34.86
CA VAL A 797 29.85 -4.39 -34.87
C VAL A 797 30.62 -3.20 -35.47
N PHE A 798 31.85 -2.96 -35.05
CA PHE A 798 32.67 -1.87 -35.59
C PHE A 798 32.99 -2.05 -37.09
N ALA A 799 33.19 -3.29 -37.55
CA ALA A 799 33.46 -3.59 -38.96
C ALA A 799 32.25 -3.35 -39.87
N GLY A 800 31.02 -3.51 -39.36
CA GLY A 800 29.77 -3.35 -40.12
C GLY A 800 29.31 -1.91 -40.36
N ALA A 801 30.17 -0.91 -40.18
CA ALA A 801 29.84 0.53 -40.14
C ALA A 801 28.86 0.95 -39.02
N GLY A 802 28.62 0.08 -38.04
CA GLY A 802 27.77 0.36 -36.88
C GLY A 802 28.52 1.14 -35.79
N ARG A 803 27.79 2.02 -35.09
CA ARG A 803 28.23 2.59 -33.81
C ARG A 803 27.87 1.61 -32.70
N LEU A 804 28.83 1.29 -31.83
CA LEU A 804 28.54 0.49 -30.64
C LEU A 804 27.74 1.36 -29.66
N ARG A 805 26.65 0.84 -29.12
CA ARG A 805 25.81 1.59 -28.18
C ARG A 805 26.07 1.13 -26.76
N MET A 806 26.07 2.07 -25.84
CA MET A 806 26.16 1.81 -24.41
C MET A 806 24.94 2.41 -23.71
N LEU A 807 24.24 1.60 -22.92
CA LEU A 807 23.02 1.99 -22.21
C LEU A 807 23.40 2.87 -21.00
N ASP A 808 22.88 4.10 -20.94
CA ASP A 808 22.96 4.97 -19.76
C ASP A 808 22.39 4.27 -18.52
N GLY A 809 23.08 4.36 -17.38
CA GLY A 809 22.63 3.70 -16.15
C GLY A 809 23.74 3.48 -15.11
N MET A 810 23.46 2.57 -14.17
CA MET A 810 24.46 2.12 -13.19
C MET A 810 25.52 1.27 -13.87
N ALA A 811 26.72 1.24 -13.28
CA ALA A 811 27.82 0.54 -13.90
C ALA A 811 27.95 -0.82 -13.29
N SER A 812 28.17 -1.78 -14.17
CA SER A 812 28.18 -3.19 -13.86
C SER A 812 29.43 -3.83 -14.46
N ASP A 813 29.86 -4.92 -13.86
CA ASP A 813 30.89 -5.78 -14.39
C ASP A 813 30.40 -7.22 -14.54
N VAL A 814 31.12 -7.94 -15.39
CA VAL A 814 30.93 -9.37 -15.60
C VAL A 814 31.33 -10.16 -14.35
N ALA A 815 32.33 -9.68 -13.58
CA ALA A 815 32.85 -10.33 -12.38
C ALA A 815 31.73 -10.67 -11.36
N ALA A 816 30.80 -9.73 -11.11
CA ALA A 816 29.66 -9.93 -10.23
C ALA A 816 28.60 -10.95 -10.75
N HIS A 817 28.62 -11.28 -12.05
CA HIS A 817 27.61 -12.13 -12.71
C HIS A 817 28.12 -13.54 -13.07
N PHE A 818 29.42 -13.82 -12.89
CA PHE A 818 30.00 -15.12 -13.25
C PHE A 818 29.36 -16.30 -12.49
N ASP A 819 28.94 -16.12 -11.24
CA ASP A 819 28.34 -17.22 -10.45
C ASP A 819 26.97 -17.68 -10.98
N ALA A 820 26.25 -16.83 -11.71
CA ALA A 820 24.96 -17.16 -12.31
C ALA A 820 25.09 -17.78 -13.72
N ASP A 821 26.07 -17.35 -14.51
CA ASP A 821 26.19 -17.67 -15.94
C ASP A 821 27.21 -18.78 -16.27
N VAL A 822 28.08 -19.21 -15.33
CA VAL A 822 28.98 -20.36 -15.55
C VAL A 822 28.21 -21.67 -15.85
N ALA A 823 26.92 -21.74 -15.48
CA ALA A 823 26.04 -22.85 -15.89
C ALA A 823 25.61 -22.81 -17.37
N GLN A 824 25.76 -21.68 -18.08
CA GLN A 824 25.27 -21.48 -19.46
C GLN A 824 26.36 -21.10 -20.48
N ALA A 825 27.61 -20.88 -20.04
CA ALA A 825 28.72 -20.31 -20.83
C ALA A 825 29.25 -21.13 -22.02
N HIS A 826 28.61 -22.24 -22.44
CA HIS A 826 29.04 -23.05 -23.59
C HIS A 826 28.16 -22.96 -24.84
N THR A 827 27.20 -22.02 -24.88
CA THR A 827 26.40 -21.76 -26.09
C THR A 827 26.34 -20.27 -26.39
N VAL A 828 27.31 -19.76 -27.15
CA VAL A 828 27.22 -18.44 -27.79
C VAL A 828 26.10 -18.53 -28.84
N GLN A 829 24.87 -18.17 -28.47
CA GLN A 829 23.80 -18.04 -29.45
C GLN A 829 24.06 -16.82 -30.35
N PRO A 830 23.82 -16.90 -31.67
CA PRO A 830 23.88 -15.75 -32.56
C PRO A 830 22.86 -14.69 -32.13
N TRP A 831 23.30 -13.45 -31.98
CA TRP A 831 22.41 -12.34 -31.64
C TRP A 831 21.68 -11.85 -32.91
N ALA A 832 20.36 -12.04 -32.94
CA ALA A 832 19.49 -11.48 -33.98
C ALA A 832 19.17 -10.01 -33.64
N GLY A 833 20.15 -9.12 -33.82
CA GLY A 833 20.06 -7.70 -33.47
C GLY A 833 21.37 -7.23 -32.81
N GLY A 834 21.84 -6.03 -33.14
CA GLY A 834 23.12 -5.49 -32.67
C GLY A 834 23.32 -5.57 -31.14
N ILE A 835 24.59 -5.52 -30.71
CA ILE A 835 24.98 -5.66 -29.30
C ILE A 835 25.03 -4.27 -28.65
N ASP A 836 24.26 -4.10 -27.57
CA ASP A 836 24.31 -2.92 -26.71
C ASP A 836 25.04 -3.29 -25.41
N LEU A 837 26.02 -2.48 -25.02
CA LEU A 837 26.79 -2.70 -23.79
C LEU A 837 26.14 -2.04 -22.58
N ALA A 838 26.35 -2.61 -21.39
CA ALA A 838 26.04 -1.95 -20.13
C ALA A 838 27.01 -0.76 -19.89
N MET A 839 26.57 0.26 -19.15
CA MET A 839 27.40 1.39 -18.80
C MET A 839 28.63 0.93 -18.01
N ASN A 840 29.83 1.24 -18.49
CA ASN A 840 31.05 1.02 -17.73
C ASN A 840 32.11 2.02 -18.19
N PRO A 841 32.45 3.03 -17.35
CA PRO A 841 33.41 4.07 -17.73
C PRO A 841 34.78 3.56 -18.18
N TYR A 842 35.31 2.51 -17.56
CA TYR A 842 36.59 1.90 -17.95
C TYR A 842 36.49 1.25 -19.33
N VAL A 843 35.45 0.45 -19.55
CA VAL A 843 35.18 -0.21 -20.85
C VAL A 843 34.90 0.81 -21.94
N PHE A 844 34.15 1.87 -21.65
CA PHE A 844 33.91 2.98 -22.57
C PHE A 844 35.23 3.62 -23.00
N TRP A 845 36.06 4.03 -22.04
CA TRP A 845 37.38 4.61 -22.34
C TRP A 845 38.24 3.65 -23.16
N LEU A 846 38.27 2.38 -22.77
CA LEU A 846 39.06 1.34 -23.41
C LEU A 846 38.63 1.12 -24.89
N LEU A 847 37.34 0.93 -25.14
CA LEU A 847 36.80 0.62 -26.47
C LEU A 847 36.66 1.86 -27.36
N SER A 848 36.57 3.07 -26.79
CA SER A 848 36.49 4.32 -27.57
C SER A 848 37.71 4.54 -28.47
N LYS A 849 38.85 3.92 -28.12
CA LYS A 849 40.06 3.89 -28.94
C LYS A 849 39.97 2.91 -30.12
N ALA A 850 39.14 1.87 -30.00
CA ALA A 850 38.97 0.83 -31.00
C ALA A 850 37.87 1.17 -32.02
N GLY A 851 36.87 1.96 -31.66
CA GLY A 851 35.79 2.38 -32.56
C GLY A 851 34.80 3.36 -31.94
N PRO A 852 33.85 3.91 -32.74
CA PRO A 852 32.90 4.91 -32.27
C PRO A 852 31.84 4.32 -31.35
N ILE A 853 31.66 4.93 -30.18
CA ILE A 853 30.65 4.56 -29.18
C ILE A 853 29.68 5.72 -28.97
N SER A 854 28.38 5.42 -28.88
CA SER A 854 27.33 6.41 -28.55
C SER A 854 26.47 5.96 -27.38
N GLY A 855 25.95 6.91 -26.61
CA GLY A 855 24.90 6.65 -25.61
C GLY A 855 23.59 6.23 -26.28
N LEU A 856 22.81 5.39 -25.60
CA LEU A 856 21.50 4.94 -26.08
C LEU A 856 20.41 6.04 -25.98
N ALA A 857 20.63 7.08 -25.18
CA ALA A 857 19.74 8.23 -25.08
C ALA A 857 20.57 9.52 -24.95
N ASP A 858 20.65 10.31 -26.03
CA ASP A 858 21.33 11.62 -26.06
C ASP A 858 20.32 12.77 -25.82
N PHE A 859 19.33 12.55 -24.96
CA PHE A 859 18.24 13.52 -24.67
C PHE A 859 18.34 14.05 -23.24
N ASP A 860 18.12 15.34 -23.04
CA ASP A 860 18.10 15.97 -21.72
C ASP A 860 16.66 16.03 -21.16
N PHE A 861 16.27 14.97 -20.47
CA PHE A 861 14.89 14.82 -19.98
C PHE A 861 14.55 15.73 -18.78
N PHE A 862 15.54 16.22 -18.01
CA PHE A 862 15.31 16.85 -16.70
C PHE A 862 16.09 18.16 -16.44
N GLU A 863 17.07 18.56 -17.25
CA GLU A 863 17.82 19.80 -16.96
C GLU A 863 17.01 21.06 -17.35
N ARG A 864 16.57 21.81 -16.34
CA ARG A 864 16.58 23.27 -16.43
C ARG A 864 18.03 23.70 -16.23
N ALA A 865 18.80 23.83 -17.30
CA ALA A 865 20.20 24.29 -17.20
C ALA A 865 20.27 25.62 -16.42
N PRO A 866 21.00 25.70 -15.29
CA PRO A 866 21.48 26.95 -14.75
C PRO A 866 22.77 27.30 -15.48
N SER A 867 22.67 28.24 -16.42
CA SER A 867 23.75 29.17 -16.80
C SER A 867 25.13 28.59 -17.19
N ASP A 868 25.19 27.53 -18.00
CA ASP A 868 26.41 27.29 -18.80
C ASP A 868 26.28 27.94 -20.17
N VAL A 869 26.95 29.08 -20.29
CA VAL A 869 27.06 29.93 -21.47
C VAL A 869 27.97 29.22 -22.48
N ASN A 870 27.41 28.49 -23.45
CA ASN A 870 27.90 28.33 -24.85
C ASN A 870 27.53 27.01 -25.56
N PHE A 871 26.56 26.23 -25.09
CA PHE A 871 25.95 25.19 -25.93
C PHE A 871 24.47 25.50 -26.17
N PRO A 872 24.04 25.78 -27.41
CA PRO A 872 22.63 25.94 -27.71
C PRO A 872 21.97 24.56 -27.64
N THR A 873 21.22 24.27 -26.58
CA THR A 873 20.35 23.10 -26.52
C THR A 873 19.13 23.37 -27.42
N PRO A 874 18.96 22.68 -28.58
CA PRO A 874 17.79 22.83 -29.42
C PRO A 874 16.54 22.27 -28.71
N PRO A 875 15.31 22.61 -29.13
CA PRO A 875 14.14 21.86 -28.69
C PRO A 875 14.24 20.40 -29.18
N GLU A 876 14.56 19.49 -28.28
CA GLU A 876 14.85 18.08 -28.62
C GLU A 876 13.62 17.28 -29.08
N PHE A 877 12.41 17.73 -28.73
CA PHE A 877 11.14 17.08 -29.06
C PHE A 877 10.19 17.99 -29.82
N ILE A 878 9.51 17.45 -30.82
CA ILE A 878 8.39 18.08 -31.55
C ILE A 878 7.24 18.41 -30.59
N GLU A 879 6.94 17.45 -29.72
CA GLU A 879 5.93 17.52 -28.67
C GLU A 879 6.38 16.59 -27.52
N ARG A 880 6.03 16.93 -26.27
CA ARG A 880 6.32 16.10 -25.10
C ARG A 880 5.11 16.00 -24.16
N ILE A 881 5.07 14.93 -23.38
CA ILE A 881 4.08 14.70 -22.33
C ILE A 881 4.77 14.23 -21.04
N VAL A 882 4.28 14.71 -19.90
CA VAL A 882 4.68 14.24 -18.57
C VAL A 882 3.51 13.45 -18.00
N VAL A 883 3.77 12.23 -17.55
CA VAL A 883 2.79 11.30 -17.00
C VAL A 883 3.18 10.98 -15.56
N GLU A 884 2.24 11.10 -14.64
CA GLU A 884 2.45 10.72 -13.25
C GLU A 884 1.25 9.91 -12.75
N ASN A 885 1.52 8.72 -12.21
CA ASN A 885 0.50 7.86 -11.62
C ASN A 885 1.08 7.05 -10.45
N ALA A 886 0.28 6.12 -9.89
CA ALA A 886 0.70 5.28 -8.77
C ALA A 886 1.87 4.34 -9.10
N MET A 887 2.04 3.98 -10.37
CA MET A 887 3.02 3.02 -10.89
C MET A 887 4.35 3.68 -11.25
N PHE A 888 4.31 4.84 -11.92
CA PHE A 888 5.50 5.50 -12.44
C PHE A 888 5.33 7.00 -12.66
N GLN A 889 6.47 7.67 -12.85
CA GLN A 889 6.58 9.00 -13.43
C GLN A 889 7.32 8.90 -14.76
N ALA A 890 6.80 9.48 -15.84
CA ALA A 890 7.42 9.41 -17.16
C ALA A 890 7.41 10.76 -17.89
N VAL A 891 8.42 10.96 -18.74
CA VAL A 891 8.48 12.02 -19.74
C VAL A 891 8.67 11.33 -21.09
N LEU A 892 7.70 11.48 -21.99
CA LEU A 892 7.74 10.91 -23.35
C LEU A 892 7.68 12.04 -24.39
N GLY A 893 8.34 11.88 -25.53
CA GLY A 893 8.36 12.86 -26.60
C GLY A 893 8.64 12.24 -27.99
N VAL A 894 8.25 12.95 -29.05
CA VAL A 894 8.65 12.61 -30.44
C VAL A 894 9.90 13.41 -30.79
N PRO A 895 11.05 12.76 -31.06
CA PRO A 895 12.30 13.46 -31.32
C PRO A 895 12.22 14.41 -32.52
N LEU A 896 12.86 15.57 -32.43
CA LEU A 896 12.97 16.51 -33.56
C LEU A 896 13.93 15.97 -34.64
N ALA A 897 15.03 15.32 -34.25
CA ALA A 897 15.98 14.71 -35.18
C ALA A 897 15.56 13.28 -35.55
N SER A 898 15.28 13.05 -36.84
CA SER A 898 14.88 11.74 -37.40
C SER A 898 15.92 10.63 -37.24
N ASP A 899 17.20 11.00 -37.11
CA ASP A 899 18.33 10.09 -36.98
C ASP A 899 18.64 9.72 -35.52
N SER A 900 17.85 10.22 -34.57
CA SER A 900 18.03 9.89 -33.16
C SER A 900 17.53 8.46 -32.89
N ASP A 901 18.43 7.61 -32.43
CA ASP A 901 18.20 6.21 -32.04
C ASP A 901 17.36 6.08 -30.73
N GLY A 902 16.45 7.04 -30.50
CA GLY A 902 15.93 7.34 -29.16
C GLY A 902 15.13 6.22 -28.53
N ALA A 903 15.48 5.85 -27.30
CA ALA A 903 14.82 4.80 -26.54
C ALA A 903 13.83 5.35 -25.51
N VAL A 904 12.86 4.51 -25.10
CA VAL A 904 12.12 4.70 -23.85
C VAL A 904 12.89 3.98 -22.75
N LEU A 905 13.63 4.74 -21.96
CA LEU A 905 14.41 4.26 -20.81
C LEU A 905 13.48 4.09 -19.61
N VAL A 906 13.55 2.94 -18.95
CA VAL A 906 12.84 2.67 -17.69
C VAL A 906 13.86 2.47 -16.58
N VAL A 907 13.73 3.29 -15.55
CA VAL A 907 14.53 3.24 -14.33
C VAL A 907 13.67 2.61 -13.25
N ALA A 908 14.12 1.48 -12.70
CA ALA A 908 13.43 0.81 -11.62
C ALA A 908 13.44 1.65 -10.33
N ALA A 909 12.53 1.33 -9.42
CA ALA A 909 12.35 2.08 -8.16
C ALA A 909 13.58 2.01 -7.24
N ASP A 910 14.38 0.94 -7.36
CA ASP A 910 15.64 0.76 -6.64
C ASP A 910 16.81 1.54 -7.27
N LEU A 911 16.59 2.14 -8.45
CA LEU A 911 17.56 2.90 -9.24
C LEU A 911 18.78 2.06 -9.69
N ASN A 912 18.76 0.74 -9.41
CA ASN A 912 19.84 -0.20 -9.72
C ASN A 912 19.68 -0.87 -11.07
N SER A 913 18.48 -0.83 -11.67
CA SER A 913 18.23 -1.37 -12.99
C SER A 913 17.65 -0.33 -13.93
N VAL A 914 18.33 -0.14 -15.07
CA VAL A 914 17.84 0.62 -16.22
C VAL A 914 17.67 -0.35 -17.37
N TYR A 915 16.53 -0.28 -18.06
CA TYR A 915 16.27 -1.08 -19.26
C TYR A 915 15.48 -0.27 -20.28
N THR A 916 15.38 -0.77 -21.51
CA THR A 916 14.62 -0.10 -22.57
C THR A 916 13.32 -0.82 -22.86
N VAL A 917 12.28 -0.05 -23.22
CA VAL A 917 11.02 -0.57 -23.73
C VAL A 917 10.95 -0.29 -25.23
N GLU A 918 11.67 -1.12 -25.98
CA GLU A 918 11.78 -1.02 -27.44
C GLU A 918 10.43 -1.16 -28.15
N GLN A 919 9.47 -1.87 -27.53
CA GLN A 919 8.13 -2.07 -28.07
C GLN A 919 7.38 -0.74 -28.25
N ILE A 920 7.52 0.20 -27.30
CA ILE A 920 6.88 1.51 -27.37
C ILE A 920 7.55 2.39 -28.44
N ARG A 921 8.89 2.37 -28.52
CA ARG A 921 9.65 3.07 -29.56
C ARG A 921 9.24 2.59 -30.96
N ARG A 922 9.24 1.28 -31.20
CA ARG A 922 8.92 0.71 -32.52
C ARG A 922 7.48 0.95 -32.94
N ALA A 923 6.54 0.87 -32.00
CA ALA A 923 5.13 1.09 -32.28
C ALA A 923 4.83 2.58 -32.54
N TYR A 924 5.32 3.48 -31.69
CA TYR A 924 4.87 4.89 -31.68
C TYR A 924 5.91 5.91 -32.16
N GLY A 925 7.18 5.52 -32.36
CA GLY A 925 8.25 6.45 -32.73
C GLY A 925 8.63 7.45 -31.64
N VAL A 926 8.35 7.12 -30.37
CA VAL A 926 8.60 8.00 -29.22
C VAL A 926 9.87 7.59 -28.47
N ALA A 927 10.51 8.58 -27.83
CA ALA A 927 11.60 8.40 -26.88
C ALA A 927 11.21 9.01 -25.52
N GLY A 928 11.83 8.57 -24.43
CA GLY A 928 11.40 9.02 -23.11
C GLY A 928 12.16 8.42 -21.93
N LEU A 929 11.95 8.98 -20.74
CA LEU A 929 12.36 8.38 -19.45
C LEU A 929 11.12 8.01 -18.64
N VAL A 930 11.15 6.84 -18.03
CA VAL A 930 10.11 6.31 -17.13
C VAL A 930 10.79 5.89 -15.83
N ARG A 931 10.24 6.29 -14.69
CA ARG A 931 10.74 5.95 -13.35
C ARG A 931 9.65 5.20 -12.60
N LEU A 932 9.91 3.95 -12.25
CA LEU A 932 8.98 3.10 -11.52
C LEU A 932 8.92 3.49 -10.03
N ARG A 933 7.76 3.32 -9.41
CA ARG A 933 7.56 3.44 -7.96
C ARG A 933 7.70 2.05 -7.30
N ALA A 934 8.06 2.01 -6.02
CA ALA A 934 8.44 0.78 -5.33
C ALA A 934 7.36 -0.32 -5.42
N GLY A 935 7.76 -1.55 -5.77
CA GLY A 935 6.89 -2.74 -5.80
C GLY A 935 6.50 -3.23 -7.20
N GLU A 936 6.78 -2.48 -8.26
CA GLU A 936 6.41 -2.86 -9.63
C GLU A 936 7.64 -3.13 -10.49
N ALA A 937 7.89 -4.40 -10.81
CA ALA A 937 8.92 -4.81 -11.76
C ALA A 937 8.26 -5.32 -13.04
N ARG A 938 8.69 -4.78 -14.20
CA ARG A 938 8.40 -5.28 -15.56
C ARG A 938 6.97 -5.79 -15.79
N SER A 939 5.96 -5.00 -15.42
CA SER A 939 4.57 -5.38 -15.63
C SER A 939 4.07 -4.96 -17.02
N GLU A 940 3.23 -5.79 -17.62
CA GLU A 940 2.46 -5.48 -18.83
C GLU A 940 1.60 -4.21 -18.64
N SER A 941 1.26 -3.87 -17.39
CA SER A 941 0.55 -2.64 -17.02
C SER A 941 1.36 -1.36 -17.30
N VAL A 942 2.69 -1.36 -17.06
CA VAL A 942 3.55 -0.21 -17.36
C VAL A 942 3.60 0.03 -18.88
N VAL A 943 3.81 -1.03 -19.67
CA VAL A 943 3.84 -0.92 -21.14
C VAL A 943 2.50 -0.41 -21.68
N SER A 944 1.39 -0.93 -21.15
CA SER A 944 0.04 -0.50 -21.54
C SER A 944 -0.20 0.98 -21.24
N ALA A 945 0.20 1.46 -20.06
CA ALA A 945 0.05 2.86 -19.69
C ALA A 945 0.97 3.79 -20.51
N LEU A 946 2.18 3.35 -20.85
CA LEU A 946 3.06 4.10 -21.75
C LEU A 946 2.51 4.17 -23.17
N ALA A 947 1.86 3.11 -23.66
CA ALA A 947 1.20 3.11 -24.96
C ALA A 947 0.05 4.13 -25.03
N VAL A 948 -0.76 4.24 -23.97
CA VAL A 948 -1.81 5.27 -23.86
C VAL A 948 -1.22 6.68 -23.93
N ALA A 949 -0.16 6.95 -23.16
CA ALA A 949 0.51 8.25 -23.18
C ALA A 949 1.15 8.57 -24.54
N ALA A 950 1.72 7.58 -25.22
CA ALA A 950 2.29 7.74 -26.55
C ALA A 950 1.19 8.00 -27.61
N SER A 951 0.04 7.33 -27.52
CA SER A 951 -1.13 7.63 -28.36
C SER A 951 -1.62 9.07 -28.19
N GLU A 952 -1.74 9.54 -26.94
CA GLU A 952 -2.12 10.93 -26.66
C GLU A 952 -1.14 11.93 -27.28
N LEU A 953 0.16 11.62 -27.24
CA LEU A 953 1.20 12.45 -27.83
C LEU A 953 1.02 12.58 -29.36
N LEU A 954 0.76 11.47 -30.05
CA LEU A 954 0.50 11.47 -31.50
C LEU A 954 -0.78 12.23 -31.85
N GLU A 955 -1.85 12.10 -31.05
CA GLU A 955 -3.09 12.87 -31.23
C GLU A 955 -2.87 14.39 -31.09
N ARG A 956 -2.02 14.81 -30.15
CA ARG A 956 -1.64 16.23 -29.98
C ARG A 956 -0.92 16.76 -31.22
N ILE A 957 0.04 16.00 -31.77
CA ILE A 957 0.76 16.36 -33.00
C ILE A 957 -0.21 16.41 -34.20
N ALA A 958 -1.05 15.39 -34.37
CA ALA A 958 -2.08 15.35 -35.39
C ALA A 958 -3.02 16.57 -35.31
N THR A 959 -3.44 16.95 -34.10
CA THR A 959 -4.28 18.13 -33.86
C THR A 959 -3.56 19.43 -34.21
N ARG A 960 -2.25 19.55 -33.93
CA ARG A 960 -1.45 20.72 -34.31
C ARG A 960 -1.39 20.88 -35.84
N ILE A 961 -1.17 19.78 -36.57
CA ILE A 961 -1.20 19.78 -38.05
C ILE A 961 -2.60 20.16 -38.56
N ALA A 962 -3.66 19.53 -38.04
CA ALA A 962 -5.04 19.79 -38.47
C ALA A 962 -5.47 21.25 -38.26
N ARG A 963 -4.94 21.92 -37.22
CA ARG A 963 -5.21 23.33 -36.90
C ARG A 963 -4.27 24.31 -37.60
N GLY A 964 -3.31 23.84 -38.40
CA GLY A 964 -2.30 24.68 -39.03
C GLY A 964 -1.31 25.31 -38.05
N LEU A 965 -1.15 24.73 -36.86
CA LEU A 965 -0.17 25.14 -35.84
C LEU A 965 1.20 24.48 -36.04
N LEU A 966 1.27 23.52 -36.97
CA LEU A 966 2.50 22.91 -37.47
C LEU A 966 2.33 22.80 -38.99
N ASP A 967 3.06 23.63 -39.75
CA ASP A 967 2.93 23.73 -41.20
C ASP A 967 4.22 23.35 -41.93
N ARG A 968 4.18 23.25 -43.26
CA ARG A 968 5.32 22.77 -44.08
C ARG A 968 6.59 23.62 -44.00
N ASN A 969 6.53 24.84 -43.48
CA ASN A 969 7.69 25.71 -43.31
C ASN A 969 8.37 25.50 -41.94
N ASP A 970 7.76 24.73 -41.03
CA ASP A 970 8.31 24.37 -39.74
C ASP A 970 9.29 23.19 -39.88
N GLU A 971 10.50 23.32 -39.33
CA GLU A 971 11.52 22.26 -39.33
C GLU A 971 11.03 20.97 -38.66
N ALA A 972 10.05 21.06 -37.76
CA ALA A 972 9.43 19.90 -37.10
C ALA A 972 8.34 19.20 -37.92
N PHE A 973 7.90 19.77 -39.05
CA PHE A 973 6.78 19.23 -39.83
C PHE A 973 7.10 17.89 -40.49
N GLU A 974 8.25 17.78 -41.17
CA GLU A 974 8.66 16.54 -41.83
C GLU A 974 8.87 15.39 -40.82
N PRO A 975 9.64 15.57 -39.73
CA PRO A 975 9.75 14.57 -38.67
C PRO A 975 8.40 14.17 -38.04
N ALA A 976 7.48 15.12 -37.84
CA ALA A 976 6.15 14.86 -37.32
C ALA A 976 5.31 13.99 -38.26
N VAL A 977 5.32 14.31 -39.56
CA VAL A 977 4.59 13.56 -40.58
C VAL A 977 5.16 12.15 -40.75
N LEU A 978 6.49 12.01 -40.74
CA LEU A 978 7.17 10.71 -40.75
C LEU A 978 6.72 9.81 -39.60
N CYS A 979 6.70 10.36 -38.37
CA CYS A 979 6.25 9.65 -37.17
C CYS A 979 4.77 9.22 -37.28
N LEU A 980 3.87 10.15 -37.64
CA LEU A 980 2.43 9.87 -37.75
C LEU A 980 2.12 8.84 -38.84
N LEU A 981 2.69 9.01 -40.05
CA LEU A 981 2.48 8.06 -41.15
C LEU A 981 3.09 6.69 -40.84
N GLY A 982 4.27 6.65 -40.21
CA GLY A 982 4.88 5.41 -39.73
C GLY A 982 3.95 4.62 -38.80
N PHE A 983 3.39 5.30 -37.79
CA PHE A 983 2.40 4.71 -36.89
C PHE A 983 1.15 4.23 -37.66
N ALA A 984 0.51 5.11 -38.44
CA ALA A 984 -0.73 4.78 -39.12
C ALA A 984 -0.56 3.63 -40.12
N GLY A 985 0.58 3.56 -40.81
CA GLY A 985 0.89 2.49 -41.76
C GLY A 985 1.04 1.10 -41.13
N GLN A 986 1.46 1.00 -39.86
CA GLN A 986 1.50 -0.26 -39.11
C GLN A 986 0.09 -0.79 -38.77
N HIS A 987 -0.89 0.11 -38.71
CA HIS A 987 -2.29 -0.18 -38.37
C HIS A 987 -3.21 -0.32 -39.60
N LEU A 988 -2.65 -0.50 -40.80
CA LEU A 988 -3.37 -0.61 -42.06
C LEU A 988 -3.19 -1.99 -42.70
N LYS A 989 -4.31 -2.67 -42.96
CA LYS A 989 -4.35 -3.93 -43.72
C LYS A 989 -5.38 -3.86 -44.84
N PHE A 990 -5.08 -4.52 -45.95
CA PHE A 990 -6.00 -4.67 -47.08
C PHE A 990 -6.48 -6.11 -47.16
N ASN A 991 -7.80 -6.31 -47.13
CA ASN A 991 -8.43 -7.61 -47.29
C ASN A 991 -9.32 -7.61 -48.53
N THR A 992 -9.38 -8.74 -49.23
CA THR A 992 -10.36 -8.95 -50.31
C THR A 992 -11.64 -9.56 -49.75
N ARG A 993 -12.77 -8.88 -49.96
CA ARG A 993 -14.11 -9.43 -49.66
C ARG A 993 -14.50 -10.53 -50.67
N PRO A 994 -15.51 -11.38 -50.37
CA PRO A 994 -15.98 -12.43 -51.28
C PRO A 994 -16.46 -11.93 -52.65
N ASP A 995 -16.90 -10.67 -52.73
CA ASP A 995 -17.31 -9.97 -53.96
C ASP A 995 -16.12 -9.39 -54.77
N GLY A 996 -14.89 -9.63 -54.31
CA GLY A 996 -13.66 -9.13 -54.91
C GLY A 996 -13.27 -7.72 -54.48
N VAL A 997 -14.11 -7.01 -53.72
CA VAL A 997 -13.84 -5.63 -53.31
C VAL A 997 -12.70 -5.60 -52.28
N ILE A 998 -11.73 -4.71 -52.50
CA ILE A 998 -10.61 -4.51 -51.57
C ILE A 998 -11.05 -3.53 -50.49
N VAL A 999 -10.94 -3.93 -49.24
CA VAL A 999 -11.28 -3.11 -48.08
C VAL A 999 -10.03 -2.85 -47.25
N ALA A 1000 -9.77 -1.57 -47.01
CA ALA A 1000 -8.83 -1.12 -46.00
C ALA A 1000 -9.46 -1.29 -44.61
N GLU A 1001 -8.79 -2.04 -43.75
CA GLU A 1001 -9.14 -2.22 -42.35
C GLU A 1001 -8.11 -1.48 -41.50
N VAL A 1002 -8.61 -0.61 -40.63
CA VAL A 1002 -7.83 0.19 -39.68
C VAL A 1002 -8.33 -0.16 -38.28
N TRP A 1003 -7.49 -0.75 -37.45
CA TRP A 1003 -7.88 -1.23 -36.11
C TRP A 1003 -7.42 -0.32 -34.96
N ASN A 1004 -6.97 0.90 -35.26
CA ASN A 1004 -6.57 1.90 -34.28
C ASN A 1004 -7.21 3.26 -34.57
N THR A 1005 -7.79 3.90 -33.55
CA THR A 1005 -8.52 5.18 -33.68
C THR A 1005 -7.60 6.38 -33.97
N VAL A 1006 -6.39 6.38 -33.42
CA VAL A 1006 -5.38 7.41 -33.70
C VAL A 1006 -4.92 7.31 -35.16
N ALA A 1007 -4.70 6.08 -35.66
CA ALA A 1007 -4.34 5.84 -37.05
C ALA A 1007 -5.45 6.34 -38.01
N GLN A 1008 -6.72 6.10 -37.66
CA GLN A 1008 -7.85 6.64 -38.43
C GLN A 1008 -7.83 8.17 -38.47
N THR A 1009 -7.57 8.83 -37.33
CA THR A 1009 -7.46 10.29 -37.23
C THR A 1009 -6.31 10.81 -38.10
N ILE A 1010 -5.17 10.13 -38.10
CA ILE A 1010 -4.00 10.46 -38.94
C ILE A 1010 -4.35 10.30 -40.42
N PHE A 1011 -5.13 9.29 -40.80
CA PHE A 1011 -5.55 9.13 -42.19
C PHE A 1011 -6.46 10.23 -42.71
N ASP A 1012 -7.21 10.88 -41.82
CA ASP A 1012 -8.06 12.02 -42.17
C ASP A 1012 -7.28 13.35 -42.28
N LEU A 1013 -6.01 13.39 -41.84
CA LEU A 1013 -5.16 14.58 -41.93
C LEU A 1013 -4.80 14.92 -43.39
N PRO A 1014 -4.81 16.22 -43.77
CA PRO A 1014 -4.50 16.66 -45.13
C PRO A 1014 -2.97 16.76 -45.37
N ILE A 1015 -2.28 15.62 -45.30
CA ILE A 1015 -0.80 15.51 -45.32
C ILE A 1015 -0.21 15.59 -46.74
N PHE A 1016 -0.89 15.09 -47.76
CA PHE A 1016 -0.36 15.01 -49.12
C PHE A 1016 -0.75 16.24 -49.93
N VAL A 1017 -0.01 16.56 -51.00
CA VAL A 1017 -0.35 17.63 -51.94
C VAL A 1017 -0.95 17.02 -53.18
N GLY A 1018 -2.16 17.47 -53.54
CA GLY A 1018 -2.86 16.99 -54.72
C GLY A 1018 -2.61 17.81 -55.99
N SER A 1019 -3.07 17.29 -57.12
CA SER A 1019 -2.98 17.92 -58.45
C SER A 1019 -3.67 19.30 -58.43
N GLY A 1020 -2.88 20.37 -58.36
CA GLY A 1020 -3.35 21.75 -58.20
C GLY A 1020 -3.06 22.40 -56.84
N GLY A 1021 -2.23 21.79 -55.98
CA GLY A 1021 -1.71 22.39 -54.74
C GLY A 1021 -2.64 22.29 -53.53
N ASN A 1022 -3.83 21.69 -53.68
CA ASN A 1022 -4.76 21.48 -52.56
C ASN A 1022 -4.29 20.32 -51.69
N PRO A 1023 -4.40 20.43 -50.36
CA PRO A 1023 -3.95 19.36 -49.48
C PRO A 1023 -4.99 18.23 -49.46
N ILE A 1024 -4.53 16.99 -49.59
CA ILE A 1024 -5.37 15.79 -49.65
C ILE A 1024 -5.08 14.88 -48.45
N SER A 1025 -6.11 14.17 -48.00
CA SER A 1025 -5.96 13.23 -46.89
C SER A 1025 -5.43 11.87 -47.34
N THR A 1026 -4.73 11.17 -46.44
CA THR A 1026 -4.28 9.80 -46.67
C THR A 1026 -5.46 8.87 -46.96
N GLN A 1027 -6.61 9.11 -46.34
CA GLN A 1027 -7.84 8.35 -46.58
C GLN A 1027 -8.33 8.49 -48.02
N ARG A 1028 -8.19 9.67 -48.63
CA ARG A 1028 -8.51 9.84 -50.05
C ARG A 1028 -7.57 8.98 -50.90
N LEU A 1029 -6.28 9.00 -50.60
CA LEU A 1029 -5.27 8.22 -51.32
C LEU A 1029 -5.48 6.70 -51.20
N ILE A 1030 -5.84 6.21 -50.01
CA ILE A 1030 -6.20 4.80 -49.76
C ILE A 1030 -7.38 4.39 -50.66
N ARG A 1031 -8.40 5.25 -50.81
CA ARG A 1031 -9.55 4.95 -51.68
C ARG A 1031 -9.17 4.85 -53.15
N GLU A 1032 -8.30 5.73 -53.63
CA GLU A 1032 -7.79 5.65 -55.01
C GLU A 1032 -7.02 4.34 -55.23
N PHE A 1033 -6.18 3.94 -54.27
CA PHE A 1033 -5.49 2.65 -54.31
C PHE A 1033 -6.47 1.47 -54.36
N GLN A 1034 -7.53 1.48 -53.53
CA GLN A 1034 -8.55 0.42 -53.54
C GLN A 1034 -9.26 0.31 -54.90
N VAL A 1035 -9.59 1.45 -55.52
CA VAL A 1035 -10.24 1.48 -56.84
C VAL A 1035 -9.30 0.93 -57.92
N ALA A 1036 -8.05 1.41 -57.96
CA ALA A 1036 -7.04 0.95 -58.90
C ALA A 1036 -6.77 -0.55 -58.76
N ALA A 1037 -6.56 -1.03 -57.53
CA ALA A 1037 -6.28 -2.44 -57.26
C ALA A 1037 -7.50 -3.35 -57.53
N TYR A 1038 -8.73 -2.87 -57.35
CA TYR A 1038 -9.95 -3.61 -57.67
C TYR A 1038 -10.14 -3.77 -59.18
N SER A 1039 -9.87 -2.70 -59.94
CA SER A 1039 -10.02 -2.68 -61.40
C SER A 1039 -9.01 -3.56 -62.16
N GLN A 1040 -8.00 -4.09 -61.47
CA GLN A 1040 -6.87 -4.85 -62.05
C GLN A 1040 -6.19 -4.12 -63.22
N GLN A 1041 -6.24 -2.79 -63.22
CA GLN A 1041 -5.66 -1.98 -64.28
C GLN A 1041 -4.14 -2.19 -64.32
N ALA A 1042 -3.60 -2.50 -65.50
CA ALA A 1042 -2.17 -2.59 -65.70
C ALA A 1042 -1.58 -1.18 -65.56
N CYS A 1043 -0.86 -0.94 -64.47
CA CYS A 1043 -0.19 0.31 -64.16
C CYS A 1043 1.14 0.02 -63.45
N ASP A 1044 2.09 0.94 -63.59
CA ASP A 1044 3.35 0.90 -62.86
C ASP A 1044 3.13 1.42 -61.43
N TRP A 1045 3.11 0.50 -60.47
CA TRP A 1045 2.90 0.78 -59.05
C TRP A 1045 4.08 1.52 -58.41
N GLU A 1046 5.29 1.41 -58.95
CA GLU A 1046 6.50 2.08 -58.44
C GLU A 1046 6.56 3.55 -58.92
N GLN A 1047 5.99 3.82 -60.10
CA GLN A 1047 5.80 5.17 -60.64
C GLN A 1047 4.52 5.84 -60.16
N LEU A 1048 3.72 5.18 -59.33
CA LEU A 1048 2.45 5.71 -58.79
C LEU A 1048 1.46 6.14 -59.88
N GLU A 1049 1.45 5.47 -61.03
CA GLU A 1049 0.58 5.82 -62.17
C GLU A 1049 -0.90 5.87 -61.78
N TRP A 1050 -1.31 5.01 -60.84
CA TRP A 1050 -2.66 4.93 -60.28
C TRP A 1050 -3.11 6.17 -59.48
N ALA A 1051 -2.18 7.04 -59.07
CA ALA A 1051 -2.46 8.23 -58.26
C ALA A 1051 -2.17 9.55 -58.96
N THR A 1052 -1.79 9.53 -60.25
CA THR A 1052 -1.39 10.71 -61.04
C THR A 1052 -2.47 11.79 -61.15
N ASP A 1053 -3.74 11.40 -61.17
CA ASP A 1053 -4.87 12.36 -61.20
C ASP A 1053 -5.09 13.06 -59.86
N VAL A 1054 -4.51 12.55 -58.77
CA VAL A 1054 -4.80 12.97 -57.40
C VAL A 1054 -3.59 13.56 -56.68
N LEU A 1055 -2.37 13.10 -56.96
CA LEU A 1055 -1.13 13.61 -56.38
C LEU A 1055 -0.41 14.59 -57.33
N ASP A 1056 0.25 15.58 -56.74
CA ASP A 1056 1.16 16.47 -57.49
C ASP A 1056 2.44 15.73 -57.93
N GLU A 1057 3.12 16.16 -59.00
CA GLU A 1057 4.39 15.57 -59.45
C GLU A 1057 5.53 15.77 -58.44
N THR A 1058 5.41 16.73 -57.52
CA THR A 1058 6.44 17.12 -56.54
C THR A 1058 6.28 16.49 -55.15
N ILE A 1059 5.87 15.21 -55.08
CA ILE A 1059 5.70 14.48 -53.81
C ILE A 1059 7.04 14.43 -53.04
N PRO A 1060 7.08 14.86 -51.77
CA PRO A 1060 8.28 14.70 -50.94
C PRO A 1060 8.73 13.25 -50.82
N ALA A 1061 10.04 13.02 -50.75
CA ALA A 1061 10.61 11.67 -50.74
C ALA A 1061 10.05 10.80 -49.62
N TYR A 1062 9.88 11.34 -48.40
CA TYR A 1062 9.32 10.63 -47.26
C TYR A 1062 7.86 10.17 -47.48
N CYS A 1063 7.03 11.01 -48.10
CA CYS A 1063 5.65 10.66 -48.47
C CYS A 1063 5.64 9.55 -49.53
N ARG A 1064 6.51 9.66 -50.55
CA ARG A 1064 6.63 8.65 -51.60
C ARG A 1064 7.07 7.30 -51.04
N SER A 1065 8.08 7.28 -50.16
CA SER A 1065 8.55 6.07 -49.48
C SER A 1065 7.43 5.38 -48.70
N TRP A 1066 6.60 6.15 -47.97
CA TRP A 1066 5.47 5.59 -47.26
C TRP A 1066 4.43 4.95 -48.19
N ILE A 1067 4.07 5.63 -49.29
CA ILE A 1067 3.11 5.12 -50.27
C ILE A 1067 3.58 3.78 -50.82
N LEU A 1068 4.84 3.69 -51.26
CA LEU A 1068 5.41 2.47 -51.83
C LEU A 1068 5.47 1.32 -50.81
N ALA A 1069 5.75 1.63 -49.55
CA ALA A 1069 5.82 0.63 -48.49
C ALA A 1069 4.44 0.09 -48.05
N HIS A 1070 3.38 0.92 -48.08
CA HIS A 1070 2.08 0.59 -47.49
C HIS A 1070 0.93 0.40 -48.50
N LEU A 1071 0.98 1.03 -49.67
CA LEU A 1071 -0.06 0.97 -50.71
C LEU A 1071 0.45 0.19 -51.93
N HIS A 1072 0.62 -1.12 -51.76
CA HIS A 1072 1.11 -2.03 -52.79
C HIS A 1072 0.23 -3.27 -52.94
N PRO A 1073 -0.04 -3.79 -54.16
CA PRO A 1073 -0.92 -4.94 -54.34
C PRO A 1073 -0.50 -6.21 -53.60
N GLN A 1074 0.81 -6.40 -53.36
CA GLN A 1074 1.33 -7.55 -52.60
C GLN A 1074 0.89 -7.55 -51.12
N ARG A 1075 0.44 -6.41 -50.58
CA ARG A 1075 -0.08 -6.30 -49.21
C ARG A 1075 -1.56 -6.67 -49.09
N ILE A 1076 -2.24 -6.96 -50.20
CA ILE A 1076 -3.65 -7.36 -50.21
C ILE A 1076 -3.75 -8.84 -49.85
N HIS A 1077 -4.36 -9.14 -48.69
CA HIS A 1077 -4.58 -10.50 -48.26
C HIS A 1077 -5.83 -11.10 -48.92
N ARG A 1078 -5.66 -12.23 -49.61
CA ARG A 1078 -6.74 -13.03 -50.21
C ARG A 1078 -6.89 -14.31 -49.39
N PRO A 1079 -7.99 -14.52 -48.65
CA PRO A 1079 -8.15 -15.74 -47.86
C PRO A 1079 -8.28 -16.95 -48.78
N ALA A 1080 -7.44 -17.97 -48.59
CA ALA A 1080 -7.67 -19.31 -49.12
C ALA A 1080 -8.66 -20.02 -48.18
N ALA A 1081 -9.63 -20.76 -48.72
CA ALA A 1081 -10.49 -21.62 -47.91
C ALA A 1081 -9.59 -22.62 -47.14
N SER A 1082 -9.56 -22.53 -45.82
CA SER A 1082 -8.60 -23.27 -45.00
C SER A 1082 -9.01 -24.74 -44.83
N GLN A 1083 -8.03 -25.63 -44.87
CA GLN A 1083 -8.19 -27.07 -44.71
C GLN A 1083 -8.83 -27.47 -43.36
N ALA A 1084 -8.74 -26.60 -42.34
CA ALA A 1084 -9.37 -26.81 -41.03
C ALA A 1084 -10.90 -26.71 -41.06
N ALA A 1085 -11.47 -25.93 -42.00
CA ALA A 1085 -12.92 -25.87 -42.22
C ALA A 1085 -13.47 -27.18 -42.82
N ILE A 1086 -12.64 -27.96 -43.51
CA ILE A 1086 -13.01 -29.25 -44.11
C ILE A 1086 -12.99 -30.37 -43.06
N GLU A 1087 -12.09 -30.31 -42.08
CA GLU A 1087 -12.00 -31.31 -40.99
C GLU A 1087 -13.11 -31.17 -39.94
N LEU A 1088 -13.61 -29.95 -39.71
CA LEU A 1088 -14.71 -29.68 -38.77
C LEU A 1088 -16.10 -30.08 -39.29
N ALA A 1089 -16.23 -30.38 -40.59
CA ALA A 1089 -17.50 -30.66 -41.26
C ALA A 1089 -17.90 -32.16 -41.31
N GLN A 1090 -17.16 -33.07 -40.66
CA GLN A 1090 -17.52 -34.49 -40.63
C GLN A 1090 -18.41 -34.82 -39.41
N PRO A 1091 -19.68 -35.24 -39.62
CA PRO A 1091 -20.55 -35.65 -38.51
C PRO A 1091 -20.21 -37.07 -38.04
N GLN A 1092 -19.95 -37.24 -36.74
CA GLN A 1092 -19.96 -38.56 -36.10
C GLN A 1092 -21.31 -38.78 -35.42
N ALA A 1093 -22.03 -39.82 -35.82
CA ALA A 1093 -23.33 -40.17 -35.27
C ALA A 1093 -23.18 -40.67 -33.83
N VAL A 1094 -23.71 -39.92 -32.86
CA VAL A 1094 -23.85 -40.34 -31.47
C VAL A 1094 -25.23 -41.01 -31.33
N GLN A 1095 -25.28 -42.26 -30.86
CA GLN A 1095 -26.55 -42.97 -30.61
C GLN A 1095 -27.20 -42.46 -29.32
N LEU A 1096 -28.40 -41.90 -29.41
CA LEU A 1096 -29.15 -41.38 -28.27
C LEU A 1096 -30.46 -42.18 -28.06
N GLY A 1097 -30.73 -42.55 -26.80
CA GLY A 1097 -32.01 -43.11 -26.36
C GLY A 1097 -33.11 -42.04 -26.23
N PRO A 1098 -34.36 -42.41 -25.85
CA PRO A 1098 -35.48 -41.47 -25.77
C PRO A 1098 -35.22 -40.43 -24.67
N GLN A 1099 -35.15 -39.16 -25.07
CA GLN A 1099 -34.69 -38.05 -24.26
C GLN A 1099 -35.53 -36.79 -24.52
N THR A 1100 -35.70 -35.95 -23.51
CA THR A 1100 -36.45 -34.70 -23.60
C THR A 1100 -35.66 -33.63 -24.37
N PRO A 1101 -36.29 -32.56 -24.91
CA PRO A 1101 -35.57 -31.46 -25.56
C PRO A 1101 -34.49 -30.81 -24.67
N GLN A 1102 -34.69 -30.83 -23.35
CA GLN A 1102 -33.73 -30.37 -22.35
C GLN A 1102 -32.50 -31.28 -22.29
N ASP A 1103 -32.68 -32.60 -22.35
CA ASP A 1103 -31.58 -33.57 -22.38
C ASP A 1103 -30.74 -33.44 -23.65
N VAL A 1104 -31.39 -33.24 -24.80
CA VAL A 1104 -30.73 -33.04 -26.10
C VAL A 1104 -29.92 -31.75 -26.11
N LEU A 1105 -30.47 -30.65 -25.59
CA LEU A 1105 -29.76 -29.38 -25.46
C LEU A 1105 -28.58 -29.51 -24.48
N ALA A 1106 -28.76 -30.16 -23.33
CA ALA A 1106 -27.70 -30.36 -22.35
C ALA A 1106 -26.51 -31.15 -22.93
N GLN A 1107 -26.79 -32.21 -23.70
CA GLN A 1107 -25.73 -32.97 -24.37
C GLN A 1107 -25.05 -32.19 -25.49
N SER A 1108 -25.82 -31.40 -26.23
CA SER A 1108 -25.27 -30.53 -27.27
C SER A 1108 -24.27 -29.53 -26.67
N ILE A 1109 -24.59 -28.94 -25.51
CA ILE A 1109 -23.68 -28.06 -24.77
C ILE A 1109 -22.41 -28.81 -24.35
N GLY A 1110 -22.56 -29.99 -23.73
CA GLY A 1110 -21.41 -30.80 -23.29
C GLY A 1110 -20.46 -31.16 -24.44
N HIS A 1111 -21.01 -31.61 -25.56
CA HIS A 1111 -20.24 -31.96 -26.77
C HIS A 1111 -19.45 -30.78 -27.33
N TRP A 1112 -20.09 -29.63 -27.50
CA TRP A 1112 -19.44 -28.46 -28.10
C TRP A 1112 -18.42 -27.82 -27.16
N ILE A 1113 -18.62 -27.84 -25.85
CA ILE A 1113 -17.60 -27.40 -24.87
C ILE A 1113 -16.36 -28.27 -24.97
N GLU A 1114 -16.51 -29.59 -25.00
CA GLU A 1114 -15.38 -30.52 -25.09
C GLU A 1114 -14.58 -30.32 -26.39
N ARG A 1115 -15.28 -30.09 -27.50
CA ARG A 1115 -14.67 -29.93 -28.82
C ARG A 1115 -14.00 -28.57 -29.03
N LEU A 1116 -14.57 -27.49 -28.50
CA LEU A 1116 -14.13 -26.13 -28.82
C LEU A 1116 -13.15 -25.55 -27.79
N ARG A 1117 -13.10 -26.06 -26.56
CA ARG A 1117 -12.23 -25.51 -25.51
C ARG A 1117 -10.73 -25.63 -25.84
N PRO A 1118 -9.93 -24.58 -25.66
CA PRO A 1118 -8.50 -24.59 -25.97
C PRO A 1118 -7.60 -25.12 -24.84
N ASP A 1119 -8.13 -25.22 -23.62
CA ASP A 1119 -7.42 -25.56 -22.38
C ASP A 1119 -7.34 -27.08 -22.08
N SER A 1120 -7.71 -27.94 -23.03
CA SER A 1120 -7.74 -29.40 -22.89
C SER A 1120 -6.36 -30.09 -22.83
N GLY A 1121 -5.26 -29.34 -22.82
CA GLY A 1121 -3.89 -29.84 -22.98
C GLY A 1121 -3.14 -30.29 -21.72
N GLY A 1122 -3.78 -30.41 -20.55
CA GLY A 1122 -3.02 -30.76 -19.33
C GLY A 1122 -3.81 -31.18 -18.08
N VAL A 1123 -5.14 -31.11 -18.08
CA VAL A 1123 -5.99 -31.64 -17.01
C VAL A 1123 -6.88 -32.72 -17.62
N ASP A 1124 -6.65 -33.97 -17.19
CA ASP A 1124 -7.41 -35.14 -17.64
C ASP A 1124 -8.83 -35.08 -17.05
N PHE A 1125 -9.69 -34.25 -17.64
CA PHE A 1125 -11.13 -34.40 -17.48
C PHE A 1125 -11.50 -35.71 -18.15
N GLY A 1126 -11.46 -36.81 -17.40
CA GLY A 1126 -11.84 -38.12 -17.91
C GLY A 1126 -13.24 -38.08 -18.53
N GLN A 1127 -13.30 -37.95 -19.85
CA GLN A 1127 -14.39 -38.18 -20.80
C GLN A 1127 -15.83 -37.74 -20.47
N ASN A 1128 -16.16 -37.06 -19.37
CA ASN A 1128 -17.55 -36.84 -19.00
C ASN A 1128 -17.78 -35.56 -18.16
N LEU A 1129 -17.79 -34.39 -18.81
CA LEU A 1129 -18.53 -33.23 -18.30
C LEU A 1129 -20.04 -33.53 -18.45
N SER A 1130 -20.76 -33.64 -17.34
CA SER A 1130 -22.20 -33.90 -17.35
C SER A 1130 -22.97 -32.59 -17.19
N VAL A 1131 -23.56 -32.10 -18.27
CA VAL A 1131 -24.46 -30.95 -18.24
C VAL A 1131 -25.89 -31.44 -17.99
N ARG A 1132 -26.63 -30.75 -17.10
CA ARG A 1132 -28.04 -31.04 -16.82
C ARG A 1132 -28.85 -29.76 -16.83
N ILE A 1133 -30.05 -29.82 -17.41
CA ILE A 1133 -31.04 -28.74 -17.38
C ILE A 1133 -32.20 -29.21 -16.50
N GLU A 1134 -32.21 -28.83 -15.23
CA GLU A 1134 -33.21 -29.25 -14.23
C GLU A 1134 -33.58 -28.07 -13.32
N GLU A 1135 -34.82 -28.00 -12.81
CA GLU A 1135 -35.21 -26.96 -11.84
C GLU A 1135 -34.33 -27.07 -10.58
N ASN A 1136 -33.59 -26.00 -10.27
CA ASN A 1136 -32.71 -25.92 -9.10
C ASN A 1136 -33.54 -25.86 -7.79
N ASN A 1137 -34.14 -26.99 -7.39
CA ASN A 1137 -34.72 -27.18 -6.07
C ASN A 1137 -33.67 -27.78 -5.13
N TYR A 1138 -32.62 -27.03 -4.83
CA TYR A 1138 -31.79 -27.27 -3.66
C TYR A 1138 -32.25 -26.33 -2.52
N PRO A 1139 -33.16 -26.77 -1.63
CA PRO A 1139 -33.45 -26.00 -0.43
C PRO A 1139 -32.22 -25.99 0.51
N PRO A 1140 -31.98 -24.94 1.30
CA PRO A 1140 -30.79 -24.83 2.16
C PRO A 1140 -30.69 -25.90 3.27
N ASP A 1141 -31.76 -26.67 3.53
CA ASP A 1141 -31.92 -27.42 4.79
C ASP A 1141 -32.58 -28.80 4.61
N HIS A 1142 -31.93 -29.75 3.93
CA HIS A 1142 -32.28 -31.17 4.09
C HIS A 1142 -31.05 -32.10 4.12
N ARG A 1143 -30.62 -32.41 5.35
CA ARG A 1143 -29.88 -33.65 5.67
C ARG A 1143 -30.86 -34.83 5.62
N ALA A 1144 -30.94 -35.52 4.48
CA ALA A 1144 -31.54 -36.85 4.44
C ALA A 1144 -30.49 -37.89 4.91
N PRO A 1145 -30.81 -38.77 5.87
CA PRO A 1145 -29.83 -39.74 6.38
C PRO A 1145 -29.66 -40.87 5.37
N GLY A 1146 -28.48 -40.97 4.75
CA GLY A 1146 -28.11 -42.14 3.93
C GLY A 1146 -27.27 -41.90 2.66
N ARG A 1147 -26.83 -40.68 2.33
CA ARG A 1147 -25.85 -40.44 1.24
C ARG A 1147 -24.51 -39.94 1.80
N PRO A 1148 -23.36 -40.40 1.26
CA PRO A 1148 -22.05 -40.04 1.79
C PRO A 1148 -21.78 -38.53 1.63
N SER A 1149 -21.24 -37.96 2.70
CA SER A 1149 -21.00 -36.54 2.92
C SER A 1149 -19.81 -36.02 2.10
N ALA A 1150 -19.98 -35.71 0.82
CA ALA A 1150 -18.89 -35.16 -0.01
C ALA A 1150 -19.34 -34.22 -1.16
N LEU A 1151 -20.41 -33.45 -0.95
CA LEU A 1151 -20.88 -32.43 -1.90
C LEU A 1151 -20.65 -31.02 -1.31
N MET A 1152 -19.62 -30.33 -1.79
CA MET A 1152 -19.39 -28.91 -1.47
C MET A 1152 -20.06 -28.06 -2.55
N ILE A 1153 -21.11 -27.33 -2.20
CA ILE A 1153 -21.73 -26.33 -3.09
C ILE A 1153 -21.02 -25.01 -2.81
N MET A 1154 -20.23 -24.50 -3.75
CA MET A 1154 -19.63 -23.16 -3.62
C MET A 1154 -20.69 -22.09 -3.89
N HIS A 1155 -21.28 -21.54 -2.83
CA HIS A 1155 -22.00 -20.27 -2.91
C HIS A 1155 -21.00 -19.12 -2.80
N VAL A 1156 -20.81 -18.38 -3.89
CA VAL A 1156 -20.12 -17.09 -3.85
C VAL A 1156 -21.02 -16.11 -3.09
N ASN A 1157 -20.46 -15.37 -2.13
CA ASN A 1157 -21.11 -14.41 -1.23
C ASN A 1157 -21.80 -13.22 -1.95
N SER A 1158 -22.84 -13.48 -2.72
CA SER A 1158 -23.76 -12.46 -3.22
C SER A 1158 -25.16 -13.02 -3.10
N GLY A 1159 -26.09 -12.29 -2.48
CA GLY A 1159 -27.46 -12.73 -2.21
C GLY A 1159 -28.35 -12.90 -3.46
N TYR A 1160 -27.79 -13.30 -4.60
CA TYR A 1160 -28.46 -13.54 -5.86
C TYR A 1160 -28.40 -15.04 -6.18
N TYR A 1161 -29.56 -15.64 -6.47
CA TYR A 1161 -29.65 -17.00 -6.99
C TYR A 1161 -28.89 -17.06 -8.33
N ASN A 1162 -27.79 -17.81 -8.39
CA ASN A 1162 -27.03 -17.99 -9.63
C ASN A 1162 -27.70 -19.08 -10.46
N ASP A 1163 -28.12 -18.76 -11.69
CA ASP A 1163 -28.92 -19.64 -12.56
C ASP A 1163 -28.09 -20.77 -13.22
N PHE A 1164 -26.77 -20.74 -13.04
CA PHE A 1164 -25.81 -21.76 -13.47
C PHE A 1164 -25.03 -22.23 -12.24
N VAL A 1165 -25.11 -23.53 -11.90
CA VAL A 1165 -24.48 -24.10 -10.71
C VAL A 1165 -23.54 -25.21 -11.13
N ALA A 1166 -22.29 -25.16 -10.68
CA ALA A 1166 -21.35 -26.23 -10.90
C ALA A 1166 -20.98 -26.92 -9.58
N VAL A 1167 -20.83 -28.25 -9.64
CA VAL A 1167 -20.67 -29.09 -8.46
C VAL A 1167 -19.35 -29.84 -8.53
N HIS A 1168 -18.52 -29.73 -7.49
CA HIS A 1168 -17.27 -30.48 -7.33
C HIS A 1168 -17.46 -31.59 -6.26
N PRO A 1169 -17.08 -32.86 -6.53
CA PRO A 1169 -17.04 -33.87 -5.48
C PRO A 1169 -15.83 -33.60 -4.57
N GLY A 1170 -16.06 -33.54 -3.25
CA GLY A 1170 -15.04 -33.22 -2.25
C GLY A 1170 -14.17 -34.40 -1.81
N ASP A 1171 -14.12 -35.50 -2.56
CA ASP A 1171 -13.43 -36.72 -2.15
C ASP A 1171 -12.49 -37.24 -3.26
N ALA A 1172 -11.19 -37.30 -2.96
CA ALA A 1172 -10.11 -37.60 -3.92
C ALA A 1172 -10.04 -39.08 -4.36
N THR A 1173 -11.01 -39.91 -3.94
CA THR A 1173 -10.99 -41.37 -4.16
C THR A 1173 -12.02 -41.88 -5.17
N LEU A 1174 -12.92 -41.01 -5.68
CA LEU A 1174 -13.89 -41.37 -6.71
C LEU A 1174 -13.50 -40.72 -8.06
N GLN A 1175 -13.13 -41.54 -9.04
CA GLN A 1175 -12.95 -41.08 -10.41
C GLN A 1175 -14.27 -40.55 -11.00
N THR A 1176 -14.18 -39.33 -11.57
CA THR A 1176 -14.93 -38.74 -12.68
C THR A 1176 -16.44 -38.52 -12.52
N TYR A 1177 -16.89 -37.28 -12.29
CA TYR A 1177 -17.89 -36.52 -13.09
C TYR A 1177 -17.94 -35.06 -12.60
N HIS A 1178 -17.65 -34.07 -13.47
CA HIS A 1178 -17.95 -32.66 -13.19
C HIS A 1178 -19.37 -32.37 -13.70
N GLN A 1179 -20.24 -31.82 -12.84
CA GLN A 1179 -21.62 -31.52 -13.21
C GLN A 1179 -21.88 -30.01 -13.29
N VAL A 1180 -22.52 -29.59 -14.39
CA VAL A 1180 -23.03 -28.23 -14.57
C VAL A 1180 -24.55 -28.30 -14.67
N GLY A 1181 -25.23 -27.73 -13.66
CA GLY A 1181 -26.67 -27.53 -13.64
C GLY A 1181 -27.03 -26.17 -14.24
N ILE A 1182 -27.93 -26.17 -15.22
CA ILE A 1182 -28.45 -24.97 -15.87
C ILE A 1182 -29.93 -24.84 -15.52
N ASN A 1183 -30.34 -23.70 -14.99
CA ASN A 1183 -31.74 -23.46 -14.66
C ASN A 1183 -32.60 -23.41 -15.95
N PRO A 1184 -33.63 -24.28 -16.11
CA PRO A 1184 -34.53 -24.23 -17.25
C PRO A 1184 -35.32 -22.92 -17.33
N ALA A 1185 -35.49 -22.21 -16.22
CA ALA A 1185 -36.17 -20.91 -16.19
C ALA A 1185 -35.26 -19.75 -16.63
N HIS A 1186 -33.95 -19.94 -16.84
CA HIS A 1186 -33.08 -18.87 -17.33
C HIS A 1186 -33.46 -18.48 -18.77
N TRP A 1187 -33.43 -17.19 -19.08
CA TRP A 1187 -33.95 -16.68 -20.35
C TRP A 1187 -33.16 -17.18 -21.57
N MET A 1188 -31.84 -17.38 -21.46
CA MET A 1188 -31.01 -17.94 -22.55
C MET A 1188 -31.31 -19.41 -22.79
N THR A 1189 -31.59 -20.16 -21.72
CA THR A 1189 -31.98 -21.58 -21.81
C THR A 1189 -33.35 -21.72 -22.46
N ARG A 1190 -34.32 -20.88 -22.05
CA ARG A 1190 -35.63 -20.79 -22.71
C ARG A 1190 -35.51 -20.37 -24.16
N TRP A 1191 -34.68 -19.37 -24.45
CA TRP A 1191 -34.44 -18.93 -25.83
C TRP A 1191 -33.87 -20.05 -26.71
N ALA A 1192 -32.92 -20.84 -26.19
CA ALA A 1192 -32.42 -22.00 -26.91
C ALA A 1192 -33.50 -23.07 -27.10
N LEU A 1193 -34.24 -23.42 -26.05
CA LEU A 1193 -35.32 -24.42 -26.13
C LEU A 1193 -36.45 -24.00 -27.08
N ASP A 1194 -36.82 -22.73 -27.09
CA ASP A 1194 -37.88 -22.16 -27.93
C ASP A 1194 -37.44 -22.06 -29.40
N ALA A 1195 -36.17 -21.71 -29.66
CA ALA A 1195 -35.63 -21.63 -31.02
C ALA A 1195 -35.37 -23.01 -31.63
N GLY A 1196 -35.13 -24.01 -30.79
CA GLY A 1196 -34.92 -25.41 -31.17
C GLY A 1196 -33.65 -25.65 -32.01
N PRO A 1197 -33.50 -26.85 -32.59
CA PRO A 1197 -32.29 -27.25 -33.33
C PRO A 1197 -31.98 -26.39 -34.57
N SER A 1198 -32.97 -25.66 -35.08
CA SER A 1198 -32.89 -24.90 -36.34
C SER A 1198 -32.17 -23.56 -36.26
N ASP A 1199 -32.01 -22.98 -35.06
CA ASP A 1199 -31.25 -21.73 -34.88
C ASP A 1199 -30.03 -21.99 -33.97
N PRO A 1200 -28.80 -21.88 -34.49
CA PRO A 1200 -27.60 -22.15 -33.71
C PRO A 1200 -27.15 -20.97 -32.85
N LYS A 1201 -27.73 -19.77 -33.02
CA LYS A 1201 -27.30 -18.57 -32.28
C LYS A 1201 -27.57 -18.67 -30.78
N PRO A 1202 -28.74 -19.14 -30.31
CA PRO A 1202 -28.98 -19.30 -28.88
C PRO A 1202 -28.04 -20.32 -28.25
N LEU A 1203 -27.69 -21.39 -28.98
CA LEU A 1203 -26.71 -22.38 -28.53
C LEU A 1203 -25.31 -21.76 -28.37
N ALA A 1204 -24.87 -20.94 -29.33
CA ALA A 1204 -23.58 -20.23 -29.24
C ALA A 1204 -23.49 -19.32 -28.01
N TRP A 1205 -24.55 -18.55 -27.76
CA TRP A 1205 -24.64 -17.69 -26.59
C TRP A 1205 -24.66 -18.47 -25.28
N LEU A 1206 -25.35 -19.62 -25.25
CA LEU A 1206 -25.39 -20.50 -24.09
C LEU A 1206 -24.03 -21.16 -23.84
N LEU A 1207 -23.28 -21.55 -24.88
CA LEU A 1207 -21.92 -22.08 -24.77
C LEU A 1207 -20.95 -21.06 -24.16
N LEU A 1208 -21.04 -19.80 -24.57
CA LEU A 1208 -20.24 -18.72 -23.98
C LEU A 1208 -20.56 -18.51 -22.50
N ALA A 1209 -21.85 -18.46 -22.15
CA ALA A 1209 -22.27 -18.31 -20.75
C ALA A 1209 -21.80 -19.47 -19.87
N VAL A 1210 -21.91 -20.71 -20.37
CA VAL A 1210 -21.47 -21.91 -19.63
C VAL A 1210 -19.94 -21.94 -19.50
N TYR A 1211 -19.18 -21.58 -20.54
CA TYR A 1211 -17.72 -21.55 -20.46
C TYR A 1211 -17.20 -20.47 -19.51
N ALA A 1212 -17.83 -19.28 -19.50
CA ALA A 1212 -17.53 -18.24 -18.53
C ALA A 1212 -17.78 -18.72 -17.09
N GLN A 1213 -18.85 -19.49 -16.83
CA GLN A 1213 -19.08 -20.03 -15.50
C GLN A 1213 -18.12 -21.17 -15.13
N LEU A 1214 -17.60 -21.91 -16.11
CA LEU A 1214 -16.53 -22.87 -15.90
C LEU A 1214 -15.21 -22.17 -15.53
N ASN A 1215 -14.95 -20.95 -16.03
CA ASN A 1215 -13.77 -20.15 -15.67
C ASN A 1215 -13.66 -19.93 -14.15
N ASP A 1216 -14.77 -19.60 -13.47
CA ASP A 1216 -14.80 -19.41 -12.01
C ASP A 1216 -14.37 -20.64 -11.18
N LEU A 1217 -14.37 -21.84 -11.78
CA LEU A 1217 -14.02 -23.10 -11.12
C LEU A 1217 -12.63 -23.61 -11.50
N LEU A 1218 -12.10 -23.12 -12.62
CA LEU A 1218 -10.89 -23.61 -13.25
C LEU A 1218 -9.77 -22.58 -13.07
N VAL A 1219 -8.77 -22.90 -12.24
CA VAL A 1219 -7.61 -22.01 -12.00
C VAL A 1219 -6.78 -21.72 -13.27
N ALA A 1220 -7.07 -22.36 -14.41
CA ALA A 1220 -6.24 -22.35 -15.63
C ALA A 1220 -6.87 -21.72 -16.90
N VAL A 1221 -8.09 -21.16 -16.84
CA VAL A 1221 -8.67 -20.47 -18.02
C VAL A 1221 -8.15 -19.03 -18.07
N THR A 1222 -7.37 -18.69 -19.11
CA THR A 1222 -6.82 -17.34 -19.32
C THR A 1222 -7.68 -16.55 -20.30
N ASN A 1223 -7.54 -15.23 -20.35
CA ASN A 1223 -8.19 -14.40 -21.37
C ASN A 1223 -7.84 -14.85 -22.82
N ALA A 1224 -6.64 -15.42 -23.03
CA ALA A 1224 -6.25 -15.98 -24.32
C ALA A 1224 -7.03 -17.27 -24.66
N HIS A 1225 -7.35 -18.08 -23.65
CA HIS A 1225 -8.22 -19.25 -23.80
C HIS A 1225 -9.66 -18.81 -24.12
N GLU A 1226 -10.20 -17.80 -23.43
CA GLU A 1226 -11.53 -17.26 -23.74
C GLU A 1226 -11.62 -16.68 -25.16
N LEU A 1227 -10.62 -15.90 -25.57
CA LEU A 1227 -10.57 -15.35 -26.93
C LEU A 1227 -10.50 -16.45 -27.98
N THR A 1228 -9.69 -17.48 -27.75
CA THR A 1228 -9.59 -18.64 -28.65
C THR A 1228 -10.91 -19.42 -28.72
N PHE A 1229 -11.60 -19.58 -27.59
CA PHE A 1229 -12.91 -20.25 -27.55
C PHE A 1229 -13.98 -19.46 -28.30
N GLN A 1230 -14.05 -18.14 -28.10
CA GLN A 1230 -14.93 -17.24 -28.85
C GLN A 1230 -14.66 -17.30 -30.35
N GLN A 1231 -13.39 -17.30 -30.74
CA GLN A 1231 -12.99 -17.42 -32.13
C GLN A 1231 -13.44 -18.76 -32.74
N ARG A 1232 -13.25 -19.87 -32.02
CA ARG A 1232 -13.70 -21.20 -32.47
C ARG A 1232 -15.23 -21.32 -32.59
N ILE A 1233 -15.98 -20.69 -31.68
CA ILE A 1233 -17.44 -20.60 -31.79
C ILE A 1233 -17.85 -19.77 -33.02
N TYR A 1234 -17.19 -18.62 -33.24
CA TYR A 1234 -17.44 -17.79 -34.41
C TYR A 1234 -17.14 -18.55 -35.71
N GLU A 1235 -16.03 -19.27 -35.77
CA GLU A 1235 -15.65 -20.09 -36.93
C GLU A 1235 -16.67 -21.21 -37.18
N ALA A 1236 -17.14 -21.90 -36.13
CA ALA A 1236 -18.16 -22.95 -36.25
C ALA A 1236 -19.53 -22.40 -36.69
N LEU A 1237 -19.92 -21.22 -36.18
CA LEU A 1237 -21.12 -20.51 -36.64
C LEU A 1237 -21.01 -20.06 -38.09
N ALA A 1238 -19.87 -19.47 -38.47
CA ALA A 1238 -19.62 -18.99 -39.84
C ALA A 1238 -19.57 -20.14 -40.86
N ALA A 1239 -19.09 -21.31 -40.43
CA ALA A 1239 -19.08 -22.54 -41.23
C ALA A 1239 -20.45 -23.26 -41.26
N GLY A 1240 -21.42 -22.84 -40.45
CA GLY A 1240 -22.72 -23.52 -40.32
C GLY A 1240 -22.66 -24.89 -39.64
N SER A 1241 -21.57 -25.20 -38.94
CA SER A 1241 -21.36 -26.51 -38.30
C SER A 1241 -21.86 -26.57 -36.85
N LEU A 1242 -22.13 -25.44 -36.21
CA LEU A 1242 -22.70 -25.41 -34.85
C LEU A 1242 -24.20 -25.74 -34.92
N HIS A 1243 -24.63 -26.86 -34.30
CA HIS A 1243 -26.04 -27.28 -34.23
C HIS A 1243 -26.28 -28.18 -33.01
N TRP A 1244 -27.54 -28.44 -32.68
CA TRP A 1244 -27.90 -29.44 -31.66
C TRP A 1244 -27.60 -30.84 -32.19
N ILE A 1245 -27.23 -31.76 -31.31
CA ILE A 1245 -27.04 -33.17 -31.67
C ILE A 1245 -28.42 -33.76 -32.02
N GLU A 1246 -28.60 -34.28 -33.24
CA GLU A 1246 -29.89 -34.82 -33.70
C GLU A 1246 -30.22 -36.19 -33.08
N GLN A 1247 -31.51 -36.42 -32.77
CA GLN A 1247 -32.04 -37.79 -32.62
C GLN A 1247 -32.32 -38.37 -34.01
N PRO A 1248 -31.98 -39.64 -34.30
CA PRO A 1248 -32.43 -40.28 -35.53
C PRO A 1248 -33.96 -40.35 -35.53
N SER A 1249 -34.61 -39.77 -36.54
CA SER A 1249 -36.06 -39.91 -36.76
C SER A 1249 -36.45 -41.40 -36.88
N PRO A 1250 -37.62 -41.83 -36.34
CA PRO A 1250 -38.11 -43.18 -36.60
C PRO A 1250 -38.39 -43.33 -38.09
N VAL A 1251 -37.69 -44.27 -38.73
CA VAL A 1251 -37.87 -44.61 -40.15
C VAL A 1251 -39.34 -44.98 -40.39
N PRO A 1252 -40.05 -44.36 -41.34
CA PRO A 1252 -41.39 -44.81 -41.72
C PRO A 1252 -41.27 -46.14 -42.47
N VAL A 1253 -41.89 -47.19 -41.94
CA VAL A 1253 -42.09 -48.46 -42.65
C VAL A 1253 -43.12 -48.21 -43.76
N HIS A 1254 -42.65 -48.03 -45.00
CA HIS A 1254 -43.47 -48.24 -46.18
C HIS A 1254 -43.04 -49.54 -46.85
N ALA A 1255 -44.03 -50.42 -47.01
CA ALA A 1255 -43.91 -51.74 -47.60
C ALA A 1255 -43.65 -51.68 -49.11
N GLU A 1256 -42.68 -52.47 -49.58
CA GLU A 1256 -42.68 -53.00 -50.94
C GLU A 1256 -42.89 -54.52 -50.89
N HIS A 1257 -43.99 -54.95 -51.52
CA HIS A 1257 -44.17 -56.32 -51.96
C HIS A 1257 -43.19 -56.63 -53.11
N GLN A 1258 -42.75 -57.88 -53.16
CA GLN A 1258 -41.96 -58.52 -54.21
C GLN A 1258 -42.40 -58.11 -55.63
N HIS A 1259 -41.52 -57.45 -56.40
CA HIS A 1259 -40.97 -57.98 -57.66
C HIS A 1259 -39.91 -57.08 -58.29
#